data_AF-A0A0S8GF63-F1
#
_entry.id   AF-A0A0S8GF63-F1
#
_cell.length_a   1.000
_cell.length_b   1.000
_cell.length_c   1.000
_cell.angle_alpha   90.00
_cell.angle_beta   90.00
_cell.angle_gamma   90.00
#
_symmetry.space_group_name_H-M   'P 1'
#
loop_
_entity.id
_entity.type
_entity.pdbx_description
1 polymer ?
#
loop_
_entity_poly.entity_id
_entity_poly.type
_entity_poly.pdbx_seq_one_letter_code
_entity_poly.pdbx_strand_id
1 'polypeptide(L)'
;MILLRSVHFWSSVEAQEDSPMISRKAPYGVLQAVGIISLVAMLVVASGCGKQRTKMALNKVDKLLAKAEAFNVQKHAKAEMDQARQQRGQADQSMNAGDYANSVPTAGAAVRSAKDALAKAKQFEATEQKSDADREVKIMDTNIGSSQDPQLYKEIIELQNKMQAKYDKQRWVAVIDLAKEINQKVEQILQRLRAQANADLVEVRAWYKRLLDEGGKEYAQIQVGNVSDLIKQIEANIAHPTKNYLNAIALARQAMIDANDGIIEAKRRRSEEHIEAIQRKLIRAKQLEAEIFAPELWNASSADFATLIDNFWRKEYDFVLGAAGRLDDQVDTLIYETRKAGADYQRNQLAKRVAEMRNKGVDTYLPGRLAPLDKALEEAGARFQKPDEAFEDVKEICRNAQIEADEIMKAFGALADEWIRKGHALSNRARSVFGEMERIFREVHPTYVKPIDQALEDNKQTIKEDLRQRLEDMQARMVFAVDKHTAEEYREAIETSREVQDEATSVLATIYNVVAHNVITEILDEVTRYDREGAPEYAASDMEATKKLLQEAIDLRDGGEFQASITKATQARAQLEMTIETIEVTAAQAIESARAELKRSNETRTAQLRPDDYQRAQQLINEATQQLITTRLKDAILTAERAATLARQASRDAARIWALEELKQGESLLADSRQSGADIHSVQMVREADEDLTQAGQVLAAADALLGQKKFEEARAKYIEAKDLAVQAGEGAVRAKFRLVDEGEAAIVEARSYQGWRHQLPQLTETILALDRSKEAMAAGDYELSHQLARRAAAEAEKITAASKNTAFHKRLEVVDSLVAEATRTGGRYYQPGPLASLARELDRLREQYRSRTFDSNAEQVAEIEAHLQGMVETMPNVVAQWIGHQRERLTAIEQSDIPPTFEPQISEAKKFLRFAEMDFKRGKYRRSYTNLIAARRVVDEMASNQAEVEYHRSVREILEDLNQAMTDFDHFLSLEPKMLWGMTKGAWGERQFIAIAGRASPAEFRERIDSIMVKLQAAQAPVSMEMVHREMTEMLRVARFAAINYERLLVLSEFDEKTRREIIQKAYDSIQDVRNRRAELEKSLLPRSVATQKI
;
A
#
# COMPACT_ATOMS: atom_id res chain seq x y z
N MET A 1 32.59 -11.45 14.98
CA MET A 1 32.55 -10.33 15.95
C MET A 1 31.74 -10.78 17.16
N ILE A 2 32.11 -10.54 18.43
CA ILE A 2 32.60 -9.30 19.09
C ILE A 2 31.45 -8.29 19.27
N LEU A 3 31.10 -7.80 20.47
CA LEU A 3 31.30 -8.27 21.86
C LEU A 3 30.55 -7.31 22.83
N LEU A 4 30.44 -7.69 24.12
CA LEU A 4 30.12 -6.84 25.30
C LEU A 4 28.69 -6.24 25.38
N ARG A 5 28.17 -5.78 26.53
CA ARG A 5 28.19 -6.16 27.98
C ARG A 5 27.00 -5.37 28.60
N SER A 6 26.06 -5.89 29.40
CA SER A 6 26.11 -6.69 30.66
C SER A 6 26.53 -5.90 31.92
N VAL A 7 26.26 -6.47 33.12
CA VAL A 7 26.92 -6.16 34.43
C VAL A 7 26.46 -4.85 35.10
N HIS A 8 26.16 -4.74 36.41
CA HIS A 8 25.89 -5.65 37.57
C HIS A 8 25.29 -4.77 38.72
N PHE A 9 25.15 -5.05 40.05
CA PHE A 9 25.52 -6.10 41.05
C PHE A 9 24.61 -5.84 42.31
N TRP A 10 24.42 -6.69 43.35
CA TRP A 10 24.79 -8.09 43.63
C TRP A 10 23.93 -8.71 44.78
N SER A 11 24.33 -9.91 45.21
CA SER A 11 24.32 -10.60 46.53
C SER A 11 23.72 -9.94 47.81
N SER A 12 23.33 -10.68 48.85
CA SER A 12 23.97 -11.94 49.32
C SER A 12 23.12 -12.84 50.26
N VAL A 13 23.24 -14.17 50.06
CA VAL A 13 23.59 -15.22 51.07
C VAL A 13 22.54 -15.56 52.17
N GLU A 14 22.32 -16.81 52.63
CA GLU A 14 22.99 -18.13 52.43
C GLU A 14 21.95 -19.28 52.25
N ALA A 15 22.38 -20.55 52.23
CA ALA A 15 21.53 -21.73 52.05
C ALA A 15 21.93 -22.90 52.96
N GLN A 16 21.03 -23.87 53.22
CA GLN A 16 21.32 -25.32 53.13
C GLN A 16 20.07 -26.20 53.26
N GLU A 17 20.19 -27.45 52.78
CA GLU A 17 19.22 -28.55 52.88
C GLU A 17 19.57 -29.46 54.08
N ASP A 18 18.58 -30.14 54.70
CA ASP A 18 18.49 -31.62 54.72
C ASP A 18 17.28 -32.18 55.52
N SER A 19 17.12 -33.50 55.58
CA SER A 19 16.11 -34.28 56.35
C SER A 19 16.74 -35.59 56.90
N PRO A 20 16.07 -36.53 57.64
CA PRO A 20 14.77 -36.55 58.36
C PRO A 20 14.86 -37.13 59.82
N MET A 21 13.70 -37.53 60.40
CA MET A 21 13.46 -38.69 61.32
C MET A 21 13.51 -38.63 62.89
N ILE A 22 12.43 -39.18 63.49
CA ILE A 22 12.33 -40.11 64.66
C ILE A 22 12.30 -39.61 66.13
N SER A 23 11.35 -40.19 66.91
CA SER A 23 11.35 -40.43 68.39
C SER A 23 11.04 -39.26 69.38
N ARG A 24 10.28 -39.40 70.50
CA ARG A 24 9.44 -40.48 71.10
C ARG A 24 8.55 -39.97 72.28
N LYS A 25 7.67 -40.87 72.76
CA LYS A 25 7.05 -41.02 74.11
C LYS A 25 5.74 -40.26 74.45
N ALA A 26 4.86 -41.01 75.13
CA ALA A 26 3.65 -40.59 75.86
C ALA A 26 3.88 -40.79 77.39
N PRO A 27 2.86 -40.72 78.28
CA PRO A 27 2.09 -41.94 78.57
C PRO A 27 0.60 -41.78 78.98
N TYR A 28 -0.02 -42.96 79.13
CA TYR A 28 -1.37 -43.33 79.60
C TYR A 28 -1.92 -42.69 80.89
N GLY A 29 -3.24 -42.77 81.05
CA GLY A 29 -3.95 -42.81 82.34
C GLY A 29 -5.38 -43.39 82.23
N VAL A 30 -5.70 -44.46 82.97
CA VAL A 30 -7.02 -45.12 83.03
C VAL A 30 -7.22 -45.74 84.41
N LEU A 31 -8.37 -45.54 85.08
CA LEU A 31 -9.18 -46.57 85.80
C LEU A 31 -10.44 -46.03 86.53
N GLN A 32 -11.52 -46.81 86.43
CA GLN A 32 -12.58 -47.16 87.41
C GLN A 32 -13.13 -46.18 88.50
N ALA A 33 -14.46 -46.00 88.49
CA ALA A 33 -15.41 -46.53 89.52
C ALA A 33 -16.86 -46.32 88.98
N VAL A 34 -17.69 -47.34 88.70
CA VAL A 34 -18.51 -48.18 89.61
C VAL A 34 -19.49 -47.38 90.49
N GLY A 35 -20.79 -47.57 90.21
CA GLY A 35 -21.92 -47.11 91.04
C GLY A 35 -23.24 -47.66 90.49
N ILE A 36 -23.89 -48.58 91.20
CA ILE A 36 -25.11 -49.30 90.78
C ILE A 36 -26.10 -49.31 91.95
N ILE A 37 -27.40 -49.12 91.69
CA ILE A 37 -28.57 -49.89 92.21
C ILE A 37 -29.88 -49.09 92.05
N SER A 38 -30.91 -49.77 91.52
CA SER A 38 -32.39 -49.60 91.66
C SER A 38 -33.02 -48.17 91.73
N LEU A 39 -34.12 -47.91 91.03
CA LEU A 39 -35.38 -48.66 91.21
C LEU A 39 -36.26 -48.80 89.95
N VAL A 40 -37.26 -49.69 90.04
CA VAL A 40 -38.13 -50.13 88.94
C VAL A 40 -39.54 -49.55 89.07
N ALA A 41 -40.05 -48.90 88.01
CA ALA A 41 -41.48 -48.76 87.70
C ALA A 41 -41.74 -48.22 86.27
N MET A 42 -42.92 -48.53 85.71
CA MET A 42 -43.56 -47.86 84.54
C MET A 42 -42.84 -47.91 83.18
N LEU A 43 -42.59 -49.13 82.69
CA LEU A 43 -42.88 -49.44 81.27
C LEU A 43 -44.40 -49.26 80.98
N VAL A 44 -44.79 -49.20 79.70
CA VAL A 44 -46.17 -49.16 79.12
C VAL A 44 -46.66 -47.82 78.54
N VAL A 45 -46.29 -46.63 79.05
CA VAL A 45 -46.85 -45.34 78.52
C VAL A 45 -46.06 -44.71 77.35
N ALA A 46 -44.81 -45.12 77.11
CA ALA A 46 -43.91 -44.44 76.15
C ALA A 46 -44.17 -44.74 74.65
N SER A 47 -44.83 -45.86 74.32
CA SER A 47 -44.88 -46.41 72.94
C SER A 47 -45.63 -45.53 71.94
N GLY A 48 -46.69 -44.84 72.36
CA GLY A 48 -47.44 -43.92 71.49
C GLY A 48 -46.63 -42.70 71.02
N CYS A 49 -45.61 -42.31 71.79
CA CYS A 49 -44.83 -41.09 71.50
C CYS A 49 -43.77 -41.31 70.41
N GLY A 50 -43.21 -42.52 70.29
CA GLY A 50 -42.14 -42.83 69.32
C GLY A 50 -42.56 -42.63 67.87
N LYS A 51 -43.63 -43.33 67.44
CA LYS A 51 -44.14 -43.27 66.06
C LYS A 51 -44.53 -41.85 65.63
N GLN A 52 -45.15 -41.08 66.53
CA GLN A 52 -45.52 -39.69 66.27
C GLN A 52 -44.29 -38.79 66.11
N ARG A 53 -43.25 -38.96 66.96
CA ARG A 53 -41.99 -38.21 66.86
C ARG A 53 -41.25 -38.49 65.55
N THR A 54 -41.11 -39.76 65.14
CA THR A 54 -40.50 -40.06 63.83
C THR A 54 -41.32 -39.47 62.68
N LYS A 55 -42.64 -39.68 62.63
CA LYS A 55 -43.47 -39.16 61.53
C LYS A 55 -43.43 -37.63 61.43
N MET A 56 -43.37 -36.92 62.57
CA MET A 56 -43.18 -35.47 62.60
C MET A 56 -41.79 -35.06 62.09
N ALA A 57 -40.75 -35.83 62.39
CA ALA A 57 -39.38 -35.60 61.88
C ALA A 57 -39.27 -35.89 60.37
N LEU A 58 -39.86 -36.98 59.86
CA LEU A 58 -39.87 -37.31 58.43
C LEU A 58 -40.61 -36.22 57.61
N ASN A 59 -41.80 -35.80 58.05
CA ASN A 59 -42.53 -34.67 57.47
C ASN A 59 -41.73 -33.34 57.50
N LYS A 60 -40.74 -33.23 58.40
CA LYS A 60 -39.83 -32.08 58.51
C LYS A 60 -38.62 -32.22 57.59
N VAL A 61 -38.11 -33.44 57.35
CA VAL A 61 -37.11 -33.73 56.31
C VAL A 61 -37.65 -33.34 54.93
N ASP A 62 -38.87 -33.77 54.59
CA ASP A 62 -39.46 -33.47 53.27
C ASP A 62 -39.62 -31.96 53.04
N LYS A 63 -40.08 -31.23 54.06
CA LYS A 63 -40.17 -29.76 54.04
C LYS A 63 -38.83 -29.04 54.05
N LEU A 64 -37.72 -29.72 54.35
CA LEU A 64 -36.36 -29.18 54.25
C LEU A 64 -35.73 -29.49 52.88
N LEU A 65 -35.90 -30.72 52.38
CA LEU A 65 -35.43 -31.16 51.06
C LEU A 65 -36.10 -30.37 49.93
N ALA A 66 -37.43 -30.27 49.93
CA ALA A 66 -38.16 -29.46 48.94
C ALA A 66 -37.79 -27.97 49.02
N LYS A 67 -37.38 -27.48 50.21
CA LYS A 67 -36.84 -26.13 50.37
C LYS A 67 -35.38 -26.00 49.92
N ALA A 68 -34.62 -27.07 49.78
CA ALA A 68 -33.26 -27.08 49.26
C ALA A 68 -33.26 -27.20 47.73
N GLU A 69 -34.23 -27.94 47.17
CA GLU A 69 -34.50 -28.02 45.73
C GLU A 69 -34.75 -26.63 45.12
N ALA A 70 -35.37 -25.72 45.88
CA ALA A 70 -35.54 -24.31 45.51
C ALA A 70 -34.26 -23.43 45.54
N PHE A 71 -33.10 -23.97 45.93
CA PHE A 71 -31.77 -23.30 45.89
C PHE A 71 -30.72 -24.19 45.20
N ASN A 72 -31.10 -24.87 44.11
CA ASN A 72 -30.20 -25.66 43.27
C ASN A 72 -29.32 -26.69 44.03
N VAL A 73 -29.82 -27.26 45.12
CA VAL A 73 -29.10 -28.26 45.95
C VAL A 73 -28.48 -29.41 45.14
N GLN A 74 -29.08 -29.80 44.01
CA GLN A 74 -28.53 -30.85 43.13
C GLN A 74 -27.22 -30.46 42.45
N LYS A 75 -26.96 -29.16 42.24
CA LYS A 75 -25.71 -28.59 41.72
C LYS A 75 -24.68 -28.33 42.82
N HIS A 76 -25.14 -28.00 44.04
CA HIS A 76 -24.28 -27.39 45.07
C HIS A 76 -24.09 -28.19 46.39
N ALA A 77 -25.01 -29.07 46.76
CA ALA A 77 -24.96 -29.83 48.02
C ALA A 77 -25.63 -31.21 47.88
N LYS A 78 -25.33 -31.88 46.75
CA LYS A 78 -25.94 -33.16 46.36
C LYS A 78 -25.63 -34.28 47.36
N ALA A 79 -24.40 -34.36 47.87
CA ALA A 79 -23.99 -35.43 48.77
C ALA A 79 -24.80 -35.41 50.09
N GLU A 80 -25.00 -34.23 50.66
CA GLU A 80 -25.79 -34.03 51.88
C GLU A 80 -27.29 -34.27 51.63
N MET A 81 -27.78 -33.92 50.44
CA MET A 81 -29.15 -34.18 50.02
C MET A 81 -29.43 -35.68 49.87
N ASP A 82 -28.55 -36.41 49.19
CA ASP A 82 -28.69 -37.84 48.98
C ASP A 82 -28.49 -38.62 50.29
N GLN A 83 -27.56 -38.17 51.16
CA GLN A 83 -27.42 -38.67 52.54
C GLN A 83 -28.71 -38.45 53.36
N ALA A 84 -29.33 -37.27 53.29
CA ALA A 84 -30.57 -36.97 53.99
C ALA A 84 -31.74 -37.82 53.47
N ARG A 85 -31.83 -38.03 52.15
CA ARG A 85 -32.79 -38.93 51.50
C ARG A 85 -32.60 -40.39 51.94
N GLN A 86 -31.35 -40.85 52.04
CA GLN A 86 -31.01 -42.20 52.52
C GLN A 86 -31.41 -42.41 53.99
N GLN A 87 -31.02 -41.50 54.89
CA GLN A 87 -31.36 -41.57 56.32
C GLN A 87 -32.87 -41.46 56.56
N ARG A 88 -33.58 -40.65 55.76
CA ARG A 88 -35.07 -40.62 55.75
C ARG A 88 -35.65 -41.99 55.45
N GLY A 89 -35.17 -42.66 54.40
CA GLY A 89 -35.64 -43.99 54.02
C GLY A 89 -35.41 -45.03 55.11
N GLN A 90 -34.22 -45.05 55.70
CA GLN A 90 -33.88 -45.93 56.83
C GLN A 90 -34.79 -45.67 58.06
N ALA A 91 -35.02 -44.40 58.41
CA ALA A 91 -35.83 -44.04 59.56
C ALA A 91 -37.32 -44.38 59.40
N ASP A 92 -37.86 -44.29 58.18
CA ASP A 92 -39.23 -44.73 57.84
C ASP A 92 -39.35 -46.26 57.86
N GLN A 93 -38.36 -46.98 57.32
CA GLN A 93 -38.29 -48.44 57.41
C GLN A 93 -38.30 -48.92 58.87
N SER A 94 -37.44 -48.36 59.74
CA SER A 94 -37.46 -48.68 61.18
C SER A 94 -38.78 -48.29 61.87
N MET A 95 -39.42 -47.19 61.45
CA MET A 95 -40.73 -46.78 62.00
C MET A 95 -41.83 -47.79 61.67
N ASN A 96 -41.82 -48.31 60.44
CA ASN A 96 -42.82 -49.25 59.96
C ASN A 96 -42.56 -50.68 60.49
N ALA A 97 -41.30 -51.04 60.75
CA ALA A 97 -40.90 -52.24 61.49
C ALA A 97 -41.18 -52.19 63.00
N GLY A 98 -41.57 -51.02 63.55
CA GLY A 98 -41.81 -50.84 64.98
C GLY A 98 -40.55 -50.60 65.83
N ASP A 99 -39.37 -50.54 65.21
CA ASP A 99 -38.11 -50.20 65.86
C ASP A 99 -38.00 -48.68 66.08
N TYR A 100 -38.74 -48.20 67.09
CA TYR A 100 -38.70 -46.79 67.48
C TYR A 100 -37.38 -46.39 68.17
N ALA A 101 -36.57 -47.36 68.61
CA ALA A 101 -35.28 -47.12 69.23
C ALA A 101 -34.25 -46.61 68.21
N ASN A 102 -34.21 -47.20 67.01
CA ASN A 102 -33.36 -46.73 65.92
C ASN A 102 -34.06 -45.71 64.99
N SER A 103 -35.39 -45.81 64.82
CA SER A 103 -36.15 -44.90 63.95
C SER A 103 -36.07 -43.43 64.39
N VAL A 104 -36.23 -43.15 65.70
CA VAL A 104 -36.23 -41.78 66.24
C VAL A 104 -34.86 -41.09 66.07
N PRO A 105 -33.70 -41.67 66.47
CA PRO A 105 -32.41 -41.03 66.25
C PRO A 105 -32.04 -40.94 64.76
N THR A 106 -32.41 -41.93 63.92
CA THR A 106 -32.13 -41.88 62.47
C THR A 106 -32.96 -40.80 61.78
N ALA A 107 -34.22 -40.59 62.16
CA ALA A 107 -34.99 -39.43 61.70
C ALA A 107 -34.41 -38.11 62.23
N GLY A 108 -33.86 -38.11 63.44
CA GLY A 108 -33.11 -36.99 64.01
C GLY A 108 -31.85 -36.65 63.20
N ALA A 109 -31.13 -37.66 62.70
CA ALA A 109 -29.99 -37.52 61.79
C ALA A 109 -30.45 -36.99 60.41
N ALA A 110 -31.50 -37.56 59.83
CA ALA A 110 -32.05 -37.10 58.56
C ALA A 110 -32.47 -35.62 58.60
N VAL A 111 -33.05 -35.16 59.72
CA VAL A 111 -33.36 -33.74 59.96
C VAL A 111 -32.11 -32.85 60.11
N ARG A 112 -30.95 -33.40 60.50
CA ARG A 112 -29.66 -32.68 60.47
C ARG A 112 -29.14 -32.60 59.05
N SER A 113 -28.88 -33.72 58.37
CA SER A 113 -28.38 -33.72 56.99
C SER A 113 -29.29 -32.92 56.03
N ALA A 114 -30.61 -32.93 56.22
CA ALA A 114 -31.53 -32.09 55.41
C ALA A 114 -31.45 -30.58 55.73
N LYS A 115 -31.12 -30.20 56.97
CA LYS A 115 -30.78 -28.80 57.30
C LYS A 115 -29.43 -28.42 56.70
N ASP A 116 -28.45 -29.32 56.77
CA ASP A 116 -27.07 -29.05 56.36
C ASP A 116 -26.99 -28.94 54.82
N ALA A 117 -27.71 -29.79 54.09
CA ALA A 117 -27.94 -29.66 52.65
C ALA A 117 -28.62 -28.32 52.29
N LEU A 118 -29.68 -27.93 53.01
CA LEU A 118 -30.36 -26.65 52.82
C LEU A 118 -29.47 -25.44 53.15
N ALA A 119 -28.59 -25.56 54.14
CA ALA A 119 -27.65 -24.51 54.52
C ALA A 119 -26.55 -24.34 53.46
N LYS A 120 -25.94 -25.46 53.01
CA LYS A 120 -24.92 -25.45 51.95
C LYS A 120 -25.47 -24.99 50.60
N ALA A 121 -26.64 -25.48 50.18
CA ALA A 121 -27.29 -25.05 48.93
C ALA A 121 -27.50 -23.53 48.91
N LYS A 122 -28.03 -22.98 50.02
CA LYS A 122 -28.18 -21.52 50.19
C LYS A 122 -26.86 -20.78 50.22
N GLN A 123 -25.83 -21.31 50.88
CA GLN A 123 -24.51 -20.70 50.94
C GLN A 123 -23.91 -20.60 49.54
N PHE A 124 -23.89 -21.69 48.77
CA PHE A 124 -23.35 -21.70 47.41
C PHE A 124 -24.14 -20.83 46.43
N GLU A 125 -25.47 -20.91 46.42
CA GLU A 125 -26.31 -20.01 45.60
C GLU A 125 -26.07 -18.55 46.01
N ALA A 126 -25.91 -18.23 47.30
CA ALA A 126 -25.54 -16.89 47.75
C ALA A 126 -24.12 -16.47 47.32
N THR A 127 -23.15 -17.38 47.29
CA THR A 127 -21.79 -17.11 46.80
C THR A 127 -21.78 -16.88 45.28
N GLU A 128 -22.52 -17.68 44.51
CA GLU A 128 -22.62 -17.55 43.04
C GLU A 128 -23.35 -16.25 42.66
N GLN A 129 -24.55 -16.01 43.21
CA GLN A 129 -25.30 -14.78 42.97
C GLN A 129 -24.52 -13.51 43.42
N LYS A 130 -23.77 -13.59 44.53
CA LYS A 130 -22.86 -12.51 44.94
C LYS A 130 -21.74 -12.29 43.92
N SER A 131 -21.10 -13.37 43.45
CA SER A 131 -20.01 -13.28 42.46
C SER A 131 -20.49 -12.75 41.11
N ASP A 132 -21.72 -13.06 40.73
CA ASP A 132 -22.38 -12.48 39.55
C ASP A 132 -22.68 -10.99 39.76
N ALA A 133 -23.23 -10.60 40.92
CA ALA A 133 -23.51 -9.21 41.24
C ALA A 133 -22.25 -8.33 41.35
N ASP A 134 -21.18 -8.84 41.98
CA ASP A 134 -19.89 -8.14 42.02
C ASP A 134 -19.25 -8.01 40.61
N ARG A 135 -19.50 -8.98 39.70
CA ARG A 135 -19.09 -8.86 38.29
C ARG A 135 -19.90 -7.81 37.55
N GLU A 136 -21.23 -7.80 37.70
CA GLU A 136 -22.10 -6.80 37.05
C GLU A 136 -21.83 -5.37 37.59
N VAL A 137 -21.51 -5.21 38.88
CA VAL A 137 -21.01 -3.93 39.43
C VAL A 137 -19.69 -3.52 38.75
N LYS A 138 -18.73 -4.44 38.58
CA LYS A 138 -17.48 -4.12 37.86
C LYS A 138 -17.73 -3.75 36.39
N ILE A 139 -18.75 -4.32 35.75
CA ILE A 139 -19.17 -3.95 34.40
C ILE A 139 -19.82 -2.56 34.39
N MET A 140 -20.62 -2.21 35.39
CA MET A 140 -21.15 -0.85 35.60
C MET A 140 -20.02 0.18 35.75
N ASP A 141 -19.00 -0.13 36.55
CA ASP A 141 -17.83 0.74 36.74
C ASP A 141 -17.04 0.92 35.44
N THR A 142 -16.85 -0.16 34.67
CA THR A 142 -16.20 -0.14 33.34
C THR A 142 -16.94 0.75 32.34
N ASN A 143 -18.27 0.86 32.47
CA ASN A 143 -19.12 1.74 31.67
C ASN A 143 -19.36 3.12 32.32
N ILE A 144 -18.60 3.48 33.36
CA ILE A 144 -18.68 4.76 34.08
C ILE A 144 -20.13 5.04 34.54
N GLY A 145 -20.78 4.05 35.14
CA GLY A 145 -22.17 4.16 35.60
C GLY A 145 -22.43 5.32 36.56
N SER A 146 -21.41 5.74 37.32
CA SER A 146 -21.41 6.91 38.19
C SER A 146 -21.63 8.25 37.47
N SER A 147 -21.37 8.31 36.16
CA SER A 147 -21.66 9.46 35.29
C SER A 147 -22.96 9.30 34.49
N GLN A 148 -23.51 8.09 34.40
CA GLN A 148 -24.79 7.83 33.72
C GLN A 148 -25.98 8.12 34.65
N ASP A 149 -25.93 7.60 35.88
CA ASP A 149 -26.86 7.93 36.96
C ASP A 149 -26.10 7.98 38.31
N PRO A 150 -25.68 9.18 38.75
CA PRO A 150 -24.96 9.36 40.02
C PRO A 150 -25.75 9.01 41.28
N GLN A 151 -27.08 8.87 41.20
CA GLN A 151 -27.94 8.49 42.32
C GLN A 151 -28.09 6.97 42.38
N LEU A 152 -28.53 6.35 41.28
CA LEU A 152 -28.73 4.90 41.21
C LEU A 152 -27.40 4.14 41.39
N TYR A 153 -26.28 4.70 40.92
CA TYR A 153 -24.93 4.18 41.22
C TYR A 153 -24.65 4.13 42.73
N LYS A 154 -24.97 5.20 43.48
CA LYS A 154 -24.78 5.23 44.94
C LYS A 154 -25.68 4.22 45.65
N GLU A 155 -26.93 4.06 45.20
CA GLU A 155 -27.83 3.02 45.70
C GLU A 155 -27.24 1.61 45.50
N ILE A 156 -26.65 1.34 44.33
CA ILE A 156 -26.01 0.04 44.02
C ILE A 156 -24.81 -0.21 44.93
N ILE A 157 -23.91 0.76 45.11
CA ILE A 157 -22.75 0.62 46.01
C ILE A 157 -23.20 0.45 47.47
N GLU A 158 -24.26 1.14 47.90
CA GLU A 158 -24.88 0.89 49.20
C GLU A 158 -25.45 -0.53 49.33
N LEU A 159 -26.14 -1.03 48.29
CA LEU A 159 -26.69 -2.39 48.25
C LEU A 159 -25.58 -3.44 48.26
N GLN A 160 -24.46 -3.22 47.57
CA GLN A 160 -23.29 -4.10 47.59
C GLN A 160 -22.64 -4.17 48.98
N ASN A 161 -22.46 -3.01 49.64
CA ASN A 161 -21.98 -2.96 51.02
C ASN A 161 -22.96 -3.65 52.00
N LYS A 162 -24.27 -3.45 51.81
CA LYS A 162 -25.31 -4.17 52.56
C LYS A 162 -25.23 -5.69 52.30
N MET A 163 -25.02 -6.12 51.05
CA MET A 163 -24.89 -7.52 50.62
C MET A 163 -23.68 -8.21 51.27
N GLN A 164 -22.50 -7.60 51.21
CA GLN A 164 -21.30 -8.09 51.88
C GLN A 164 -21.56 -8.26 53.39
N ALA A 165 -22.11 -7.23 54.05
CA ALA A 165 -22.46 -7.29 55.46
C ALA A 165 -23.60 -8.29 55.82
N LYS A 166 -24.38 -8.80 54.84
CA LYS A 166 -25.26 -9.97 55.03
C LYS A 166 -24.50 -11.29 54.86
N TYR A 167 -23.57 -11.35 53.91
CA TYR A 167 -22.75 -12.52 53.59
C TYR A 167 -21.83 -12.90 54.76
N ASP A 168 -21.11 -11.93 55.33
CA ASP A 168 -20.24 -12.14 56.49
C ASP A 168 -21.03 -12.61 57.73
N LYS A 169 -22.31 -12.21 57.81
CA LYS A 169 -23.27 -12.60 58.86
C LYS A 169 -24.09 -13.84 58.49
N GLN A 170 -23.66 -14.58 57.45
CA GLN A 170 -24.23 -15.85 56.97
C GLN A 170 -25.74 -15.79 56.63
N ARG A 171 -26.26 -14.62 56.26
CA ARG A 171 -27.69 -14.39 55.95
C ARG A 171 -28.02 -14.67 54.49
N TRP A 172 -27.69 -15.88 54.03
CA TRP A 172 -27.67 -16.29 52.61
C TRP A 172 -28.87 -15.86 51.76
N VAL A 173 -30.12 -16.00 52.24
CA VAL A 173 -31.31 -15.62 51.45
C VAL A 173 -31.31 -14.10 51.15
N ALA A 174 -30.96 -13.28 52.15
CA ALA A 174 -30.86 -11.83 51.96
C ALA A 174 -29.66 -11.41 51.09
N VAL A 175 -28.66 -12.27 50.89
CA VAL A 175 -27.60 -12.05 49.89
C VAL A 175 -28.16 -12.29 48.49
N ILE A 176 -28.88 -13.39 48.28
CA ILE A 176 -29.51 -13.74 47.00
C ILE A 176 -30.53 -12.66 46.56
N ASP A 177 -31.33 -12.14 47.51
CA ASP A 177 -32.31 -11.10 47.22
C ASP A 177 -31.63 -9.76 46.85
N LEU A 178 -30.60 -9.35 47.61
CA LEU A 178 -29.83 -8.12 47.31
C LEU A 178 -29.02 -8.24 46.01
N ALA A 179 -28.45 -9.40 45.70
CA ALA A 179 -27.73 -9.65 44.45
C ALA A 179 -28.65 -9.47 43.22
N LYS A 180 -29.91 -9.94 43.32
CA LYS A 180 -30.92 -9.75 42.28
C LYS A 180 -31.33 -8.27 42.13
N GLU A 181 -31.47 -7.55 43.24
CA GLU A 181 -31.75 -6.10 43.21
C GLU A 181 -30.60 -5.32 42.58
N ILE A 182 -29.35 -5.64 42.93
CA ILE A 182 -28.14 -5.07 42.31
C ILE A 182 -28.14 -5.32 40.80
N ASN A 183 -28.33 -6.57 40.36
CA ASN A 183 -28.33 -6.91 38.94
C ASN A 183 -29.42 -6.19 38.14
N GLN A 184 -30.61 -6.00 38.74
CA GLN A 184 -31.70 -5.23 38.12
C GLN A 184 -31.35 -3.74 37.99
N LYS A 185 -30.77 -3.13 39.04
CA LYS A 185 -30.38 -1.71 39.03
C LYS A 185 -29.16 -1.46 38.11
N VAL A 186 -28.22 -2.39 38.01
CA VAL A 186 -27.10 -2.31 37.05
C VAL A 186 -27.60 -2.33 35.61
N GLU A 187 -28.49 -3.27 35.24
CA GLU A 187 -29.05 -3.31 33.89
C GLU A 187 -29.85 -2.04 33.57
N GLN A 188 -30.54 -1.44 34.55
CA GLN A 188 -31.22 -0.13 34.39
C GLN A 188 -30.26 1.00 34.02
N ILE A 189 -29.10 1.12 34.70
CA ILE A 189 -28.07 2.12 34.34
C ILE A 189 -27.50 1.85 32.94
N LEU A 190 -27.22 0.58 32.63
CA LEU A 190 -26.56 0.21 31.37
C LEU A 190 -27.50 0.17 30.17
N GLN A 191 -28.82 0.11 30.37
CA GLN A 191 -29.82 -0.01 29.29
C GLN A 191 -29.66 1.06 28.21
N ARG A 192 -29.37 2.31 28.59
CA ARG A 192 -29.16 3.42 27.64
C ARG A 192 -27.91 3.22 26.77
N LEU A 193 -26.78 2.88 27.39
CA LEU A 193 -25.52 2.63 26.68
C LEU A 193 -25.63 1.39 25.78
N ARG A 194 -26.27 0.34 26.27
CA ARG A 194 -26.58 -0.88 25.50
C ARG A 194 -27.45 -0.56 24.28
N ALA A 195 -28.50 0.24 24.43
CA ALA A 195 -29.36 0.66 23.32
C ALA A 195 -28.58 1.47 22.28
N GLN A 196 -27.77 2.44 22.72
CA GLN A 196 -26.93 3.23 21.82
C GLN A 196 -25.89 2.38 21.08
N ALA A 197 -25.11 1.55 21.78
CA ALA A 197 -24.12 0.68 21.15
C ALA A 197 -24.71 -0.25 20.06
N ASN A 198 -25.96 -0.70 20.22
CA ASN A 198 -26.66 -1.49 19.20
C ASN A 198 -27.16 -0.63 18.01
N ALA A 199 -27.56 0.62 18.24
CA ALA A 199 -27.91 1.56 17.17
C ALA A 199 -26.65 1.94 16.35
N ASP A 200 -25.58 2.33 17.03
CA ASP A 200 -24.29 2.69 16.44
C ASP A 200 -23.72 1.51 15.61
N LEU A 201 -23.87 0.26 16.06
CA LEU A 201 -23.49 -0.94 15.29
C LEU A 201 -24.33 -1.13 14.01
N VAL A 202 -25.63 -0.80 14.04
CA VAL A 202 -26.48 -0.85 12.83
C VAL A 202 -26.05 0.23 11.83
N GLU A 203 -25.71 1.42 12.31
CA GLU A 203 -25.20 2.52 11.47
C GLU A 203 -23.83 2.17 10.86
N VAL A 204 -22.88 1.64 11.65
CA VAL A 204 -21.58 1.13 11.15
C VAL A 204 -21.78 0.08 10.05
N ARG A 205 -22.72 -0.86 10.21
CA ARG A 205 -23.01 -1.87 9.18
C ARG A 205 -23.59 -1.25 7.90
N ALA A 206 -24.34 -0.15 7.99
CA ALA A 206 -24.82 0.59 6.83
C ALA A 206 -23.68 1.35 6.11
N TRP A 207 -22.79 2.00 6.87
CA TRP A 207 -21.57 2.62 6.33
C TRP A 207 -20.63 1.59 5.67
N TYR A 208 -20.44 0.44 6.30
CA TYR A 208 -19.66 -0.66 5.73
C TYR A 208 -20.29 -1.21 4.45
N LYS A 209 -21.62 -1.34 4.38
CA LYS A 209 -22.28 -1.70 3.12
C LYS A 209 -22.02 -0.64 2.04
N ARG A 210 -22.14 0.65 2.37
CA ARG A 210 -21.87 1.74 1.43
C ARG A 210 -20.42 1.72 0.93
N LEU A 211 -19.45 1.45 1.80
CA LEU A 211 -18.04 1.24 1.41
C LEU A 211 -17.88 0.13 0.37
N LEU A 212 -18.59 -0.99 0.52
CA LEU A 212 -18.58 -2.07 -0.46
C LEU A 212 -19.29 -1.69 -1.76
N ASP A 213 -20.46 -1.05 -1.68
CA ASP A 213 -21.28 -0.62 -2.82
C ASP A 213 -20.55 0.44 -3.70
N GLU A 214 -19.71 1.29 -3.10
CA GLU A 214 -18.93 2.34 -3.78
C GLU A 214 -17.61 1.80 -4.41
N GLY A 215 -17.29 0.51 -4.21
CA GLY A 215 -16.12 -0.17 -4.81
C GLY A 215 -14.98 -0.51 -3.84
N GLY A 216 -15.16 -0.38 -2.52
CA GLY A 216 -14.08 -0.50 -1.53
C GLY A 216 -13.28 -1.82 -1.53
N LYS A 217 -13.83 -2.93 -2.05
CA LYS A 217 -13.10 -4.20 -2.20
C LYS A 217 -11.96 -4.15 -3.23
N GLU A 218 -12.04 -3.23 -4.17
CA GLU A 218 -11.08 -3.07 -5.26
C GLU A 218 -10.14 -1.90 -4.92
N TYR A 219 -10.71 -0.80 -4.45
CA TYR A 219 -9.99 0.47 -4.31
C TYR A 219 -9.59 0.85 -2.88
N ALA A 220 -10.16 0.23 -1.83
CA ALA A 220 -9.97 0.61 -0.42
C ALA A 220 -9.90 -0.62 0.52
N GLN A 221 -9.13 -1.64 0.12
CA GLN A 221 -9.09 -2.96 0.78
C GLN A 221 -8.68 -2.89 2.27
N ILE A 222 -7.78 -1.97 2.63
CA ILE A 222 -7.30 -1.80 4.01
C ILE A 222 -8.46 -1.35 4.91
N GLN A 223 -9.21 -0.33 4.47
CA GLN A 223 -10.38 0.19 5.19
C GLN A 223 -11.50 -0.85 5.27
N VAL A 224 -11.72 -1.64 4.22
CA VAL A 224 -12.65 -2.79 4.26
C VAL A 224 -12.22 -3.82 5.33
N GLY A 225 -10.93 -4.09 5.47
CA GLY A 225 -10.38 -4.93 6.54
C GLY A 225 -10.62 -4.33 7.92
N ASN A 226 -10.17 -3.09 8.15
CA ASN A 226 -10.30 -2.39 9.43
C ASN A 226 -11.75 -2.34 9.93
N VAL A 227 -12.69 -1.89 9.08
CA VAL A 227 -14.10 -1.76 9.47
C VAL A 227 -14.73 -3.13 9.76
N SER A 228 -14.35 -4.17 9.01
CA SER A 228 -14.77 -5.56 9.27
C SER A 228 -14.29 -6.06 10.63
N ASP A 229 -13.05 -5.76 11.03
CA ASP A 229 -12.51 -6.15 12.33
C ASP A 229 -13.02 -5.27 13.48
N LEU A 230 -13.29 -3.99 13.24
CA LEU A 230 -13.96 -3.12 14.21
C LEU A 230 -15.40 -3.59 14.47
N ILE A 231 -16.16 -4.02 13.45
CA ILE A 231 -17.50 -4.62 13.63
C ILE A 231 -17.44 -5.82 14.57
N LYS A 232 -16.48 -6.75 14.38
CA LYS A 232 -16.29 -7.91 15.26
C LYS A 232 -15.96 -7.49 16.69
N GLN A 233 -15.14 -6.45 16.87
CA GLN A 233 -14.81 -5.91 18.19
C GLN A 233 -16.01 -5.24 18.87
N ILE A 234 -16.82 -4.47 18.15
CA ILE A 234 -18.05 -3.85 18.66
C ILE A 234 -19.02 -4.93 19.14
N GLU A 235 -19.24 -5.96 18.32
CA GLU A 235 -20.07 -7.13 18.68
C GLU A 235 -19.55 -7.85 19.94
N ALA A 236 -18.25 -8.11 20.02
CA ALA A 236 -17.62 -8.75 21.19
C ALA A 236 -17.65 -7.88 22.47
N ASN A 237 -17.71 -6.55 22.33
CA ASN A 237 -17.87 -5.63 23.47
C ASN A 237 -19.34 -5.52 23.94
N ILE A 238 -20.31 -5.62 23.03
CA ILE A 238 -21.75 -5.63 23.36
C ILE A 238 -22.16 -6.96 24.02
N ALA A 239 -21.54 -8.07 23.62
CA ALA A 239 -21.84 -9.41 24.10
C ALA A 239 -21.45 -9.65 25.58
N HIS A 240 -22.07 -10.67 26.19
CA HIS A 240 -21.67 -11.21 27.49
C HIS A 240 -20.47 -12.17 27.30
N PRO A 241 -19.44 -12.14 28.17
CA PRO A 241 -19.37 -11.44 29.46
C PRO A 241 -18.85 -9.99 29.41
N THR A 242 -18.42 -9.49 28.25
CA THR A 242 -17.70 -8.21 28.13
C THR A 242 -18.54 -7.00 28.53
N LYS A 243 -19.75 -6.86 27.97
CA LYS A 243 -20.72 -5.76 28.24
C LYS A 243 -20.10 -4.34 28.29
N ASN A 244 -19.04 -4.06 27.54
CA ASN A 244 -18.34 -2.76 27.54
C ASN A 244 -18.92 -1.85 26.44
N TYR A 245 -20.11 -1.31 26.73
CA TYR A 245 -20.88 -0.50 25.80
C TYR A 245 -20.22 0.85 25.47
N LEU A 246 -19.49 1.47 26.42
CA LEU A 246 -18.71 2.68 26.12
C LEU A 246 -17.59 2.41 25.08
N ASN A 247 -16.85 1.31 25.22
CA ASN A 247 -15.83 0.95 24.24
C ASN A 247 -16.47 0.58 22.89
N ALA A 248 -17.61 -0.11 22.89
CA ALA A 248 -18.37 -0.39 21.67
C ALA A 248 -18.79 0.91 20.93
N ILE A 249 -19.27 1.93 21.64
CA ILE A 249 -19.62 3.25 21.07
C ILE A 249 -18.38 3.98 20.53
N ALA A 250 -17.24 3.91 21.22
CA ALA A 250 -15.99 4.51 20.75
C ALA A 250 -15.47 3.83 19.46
N LEU A 251 -15.44 2.49 19.44
CA LEU A 251 -15.08 1.70 18.27
C LEU A 251 -16.04 1.91 17.10
N ALA A 252 -17.34 2.08 17.36
CA ALA A 252 -18.32 2.37 16.31
C ALA A 252 -18.09 3.73 15.63
N ARG A 253 -17.69 4.76 16.40
CA ARG A 253 -17.28 6.05 15.81
C ARG A 253 -16.04 5.93 14.93
N GLN A 254 -15.02 5.19 15.40
CA GLN A 254 -13.85 4.92 14.57
C GLN A 254 -14.23 4.16 13.29
N ALA A 255 -15.07 3.14 13.39
CA ALA A 255 -15.52 2.36 12.23
C ALA A 255 -16.32 3.18 11.20
N MET A 256 -17.06 4.22 11.64
CA MET A 256 -17.72 5.16 10.71
C MET A 256 -16.72 6.11 10.04
N ILE A 257 -15.66 6.54 10.74
CA ILE A 257 -14.57 7.34 10.16
C ILE A 257 -13.80 6.51 9.13
N ASP A 258 -13.28 5.32 9.51
CA ASP A 258 -12.58 4.40 8.62
C ASP A 258 -13.42 4.02 7.38
N ALA A 259 -14.74 3.84 7.54
CA ALA A 259 -15.64 3.56 6.42
C ALA A 259 -15.83 4.76 5.49
N ASN A 260 -15.98 5.97 6.05
CA ASN A 260 -16.07 7.20 5.27
C ASN A 260 -14.78 7.47 4.49
N ASP A 261 -13.63 7.32 5.12
CA ASP A 261 -12.32 7.53 4.49
C ASP A 261 -12.05 6.48 3.40
N GLY A 262 -12.49 5.24 3.60
CA GLY A 262 -12.50 4.20 2.56
C GLY A 262 -13.43 4.53 1.38
N ILE A 263 -14.59 5.14 1.61
CA ILE A 263 -15.48 5.61 0.53
C ILE A 263 -14.81 6.74 -0.25
N ILE A 264 -14.14 7.67 0.45
CA ILE A 264 -13.41 8.77 -0.18
C ILE A 264 -12.25 8.24 -1.04
N GLU A 265 -11.45 7.29 -0.54
CA GLU A 265 -10.36 6.67 -1.33
C GLU A 265 -10.90 5.87 -2.53
N ALA A 266 -12.00 5.13 -2.36
CA ALA A 266 -12.61 4.37 -3.45
C ALA A 266 -13.12 5.28 -4.58
N LYS A 267 -13.76 6.41 -4.23
CA LYS A 267 -14.19 7.42 -5.20
C LYS A 267 -13.02 8.15 -5.84
N ARG A 268 -11.94 8.41 -5.08
CA ARG A 268 -10.71 9.02 -5.60
C ARG A 268 -10.11 8.14 -6.71
N ARG A 269 -9.85 6.86 -6.45
CA ARG A 269 -9.22 5.97 -7.45
C ARG A 269 -10.08 5.75 -8.70
N ARG A 270 -11.39 5.54 -8.55
CA ARG A 270 -12.31 5.46 -9.69
C ARG A 270 -12.31 6.76 -10.51
N SER A 271 -12.19 7.91 -9.85
CA SER A 271 -12.05 9.20 -10.54
C SER A 271 -10.70 9.31 -11.28
N GLU A 272 -9.60 8.83 -10.70
CA GLU A 272 -8.28 8.77 -11.34
C GLU A 272 -8.33 7.91 -12.62
N GLU A 273 -8.94 6.72 -12.57
CA GLU A 273 -9.08 5.83 -13.73
C GLU A 273 -9.91 6.45 -14.87
N HIS A 274 -11.05 7.07 -14.54
CA HIS A 274 -11.86 7.81 -15.50
C HIS A 274 -11.11 9.02 -16.09
N ILE A 275 -10.35 9.76 -15.27
CA ILE A 275 -9.47 10.84 -15.73
C ILE A 275 -8.44 10.33 -16.75
N GLU A 276 -7.78 9.20 -16.48
CA GLU A 276 -6.79 8.63 -17.39
C GLU A 276 -7.40 8.04 -18.67
N ALA A 277 -8.62 7.48 -18.61
CA ALA A 277 -9.34 7.05 -19.81
C ALA A 277 -9.63 8.25 -20.74
N ILE A 278 -10.21 9.32 -20.19
CA ILE A 278 -10.54 10.55 -20.91
C ILE A 278 -9.25 11.24 -21.42
N GLN A 279 -8.17 11.29 -20.62
CA GLN A 279 -6.91 11.89 -21.07
C GLN A 279 -6.33 11.13 -22.27
N ARG A 280 -6.33 9.80 -22.25
CA ARG A 280 -5.86 8.98 -23.38
C ARG A 280 -6.71 9.19 -24.64
N LYS A 281 -8.04 9.33 -24.49
CA LYS A 281 -8.92 9.70 -25.61
C LYS A 281 -8.63 11.11 -26.15
N LEU A 282 -8.40 12.10 -25.30
CA LEU A 282 -8.01 13.46 -25.73
C LEU A 282 -6.63 13.49 -26.42
N ILE A 283 -5.64 12.76 -25.90
CA ILE A 283 -4.33 12.61 -26.53
C ILE A 283 -4.48 12.00 -27.94
N ARG A 284 -5.31 10.94 -28.07
CA ARG A 284 -5.65 10.34 -29.37
C ARG A 284 -6.36 11.32 -30.31
N ALA A 285 -7.30 12.12 -29.81
CA ALA A 285 -7.95 13.17 -30.61
C ALA A 285 -6.93 14.20 -31.13
N LYS A 286 -5.96 14.61 -30.30
CA LYS A 286 -4.88 15.51 -30.70
C LYS A 286 -3.90 14.89 -31.70
N GLN A 287 -3.55 13.60 -31.56
CA GLN A 287 -2.80 12.85 -32.58
C GLN A 287 -3.54 12.78 -33.92
N LEU A 288 -4.88 12.73 -33.90
CA LEU A 288 -5.75 12.75 -35.08
C LEU A 288 -6.00 14.17 -35.63
N GLU A 289 -5.27 15.19 -35.15
CA GLU A 289 -5.38 16.60 -35.56
C GLU A 289 -6.77 17.22 -35.29
N ALA A 290 -7.41 16.86 -34.18
CA ALA A 290 -8.67 17.47 -33.73
C ALA A 290 -8.63 19.02 -33.61
N GLU A 291 -7.44 19.58 -33.32
CA GLU A 291 -7.20 21.03 -33.29
C GLU A 291 -7.40 21.70 -34.67
N ILE A 292 -7.35 20.93 -35.76
CA ILE A 292 -7.57 21.37 -37.15
C ILE A 292 -8.95 20.92 -37.64
N PHE A 293 -9.31 19.65 -37.45
CA PHE A 293 -10.50 19.04 -38.05
C PHE A 293 -11.79 19.18 -37.21
N ALA A 294 -11.69 19.41 -35.90
CA ALA A 294 -12.84 19.55 -34.99
C ALA A 294 -12.61 20.58 -33.86
N PRO A 295 -12.14 21.82 -34.17
CA PRO A 295 -11.61 22.75 -33.17
C PRO A 295 -12.62 23.17 -32.08
N GLU A 296 -13.91 23.28 -32.40
CA GLU A 296 -14.94 23.64 -31.42
C GLU A 296 -15.14 22.55 -30.36
N LEU A 297 -15.25 21.28 -30.81
CA LEU A 297 -15.38 20.11 -29.93
C LEU A 297 -14.08 19.86 -29.14
N TRP A 298 -12.91 20.12 -29.73
CA TRP A 298 -11.62 20.05 -29.04
C TRP A 298 -11.55 21.04 -27.87
N ASN A 299 -11.90 22.31 -28.13
CA ASN A 299 -11.85 23.37 -27.11
C ASN A 299 -12.85 23.13 -25.99
N ALA A 300 -14.09 22.71 -26.31
CA ALA A 300 -15.10 22.34 -25.32
C ALA A 300 -14.61 21.20 -24.42
N SER A 301 -14.23 20.06 -25.02
CA SER A 301 -13.80 18.87 -24.28
C SER A 301 -12.53 19.09 -23.45
N SER A 302 -11.62 19.95 -23.92
CA SER A 302 -10.43 20.34 -23.15
C SER A 302 -10.76 21.23 -21.95
N ALA A 303 -11.74 22.13 -22.07
CA ALA A 303 -12.20 22.97 -20.97
C ALA A 303 -13.02 22.18 -19.93
N ASP A 304 -13.86 21.24 -20.38
CA ASP A 304 -14.59 20.32 -19.52
C ASP A 304 -13.62 19.38 -18.79
N PHE A 305 -12.57 18.88 -19.46
CA PHE A 305 -11.52 18.07 -18.83
C PHE A 305 -10.75 18.86 -17.76
N ALA A 306 -10.33 20.09 -18.06
CA ALA A 306 -9.68 20.96 -17.07
C ALA A 306 -10.58 21.25 -15.86
N THR A 307 -11.89 21.41 -16.09
CA THR A 307 -12.90 21.58 -15.03
C THR A 307 -13.03 20.31 -14.18
N LEU A 308 -13.08 19.13 -14.82
CA LEU A 308 -13.17 17.84 -14.15
C LEU A 308 -11.92 17.57 -13.28
N ILE A 309 -10.73 17.94 -13.78
CA ILE A 309 -9.47 17.90 -13.02
C ILE A 309 -9.52 18.79 -11.77
N ASP A 310 -9.91 20.06 -11.83
CA ASP A 310 -9.91 20.89 -10.60
C ASP A 310 -10.93 20.40 -9.56
N ASN A 311 -12.11 19.91 -9.99
CA ASN A 311 -13.10 19.32 -9.08
C ASN A 311 -12.56 18.05 -8.39
N PHE A 312 -11.82 17.21 -9.10
CA PHE A 312 -11.10 16.08 -8.49
C PHE A 312 -10.15 16.54 -7.39
N TRP A 313 -9.38 17.59 -7.63
CA TRP A 313 -8.45 18.14 -6.63
C TRP A 313 -9.11 19.03 -5.56
N ARG A 314 -10.42 19.30 -5.65
CA ARG A 314 -11.26 19.80 -4.55
C ARG A 314 -11.86 18.69 -3.69
N LYS A 315 -11.62 17.41 -4.05
CA LYS A 315 -12.26 16.21 -3.51
C LYS A 315 -13.77 16.11 -3.82
N GLU A 316 -14.24 16.81 -4.85
CA GLU A 316 -15.64 16.77 -5.31
C GLU A 316 -15.88 15.53 -6.19
N TYR A 317 -15.47 14.34 -5.71
CA TYR A 317 -15.40 13.12 -6.51
C TYR A 317 -16.77 12.67 -7.06
N ASP A 318 -17.86 12.96 -6.35
CA ASP A 318 -19.23 12.69 -6.85
C ASP A 318 -19.60 13.56 -8.07
N PHE A 319 -19.09 14.79 -8.16
CA PHE A 319 -19.18 15.60 -9.38
C PHE A 319 -18.31 14.98 -10.48
N VAL A 320 -17.08 14.57 -10.15
CA VAL A 320 -16.12 14.00 -11.13
C VAL A 320 -16.67 12.74 -11.79
N LEU A 321 -17.16 11.79 -11.01
CA LEU A 321 -17.76 10.55 -11.54
C LEU A 321 -19.02 10.84 -12.39
N GLY A 322 -19.84 11.82 -12.02
CA GLY A 322 -21.02 12.26 -12.79
C GLY A 322 -20.73 13.19 -13.99
N ALA A 323 -19.53 13.76 -14.07
CA ALA A 323 -19.04 14.53 -15.21
C ALA A 323 -18.27 13.64 -16.20
N ALA A 324 -17.51 12.67 -15.70
CA ALA A 324 -16.65 11.79 -16.46
C ALA A 324 -17.39 11.08 -17.60
N GLY A 325 -18.49 10.38 -17.32
CA GLY A 325 -19.22 9.66 -18.37
C GLY A 325 -19.69 10.55 -19.52
N ARG A 326 -20.22 11.75 -19.21
CA ARG A 326 -20.66 12.72 -20.22
C ARG A 326 -19.51 13.28 -21.04
N LEU A 327 -18.35 13.51 -20.42
CA LEU A 327 -17.15 13.94 -21.12
C LEU A 327 -16.55 12.80 -21.96
N ASP A 328 -16.63 11.55 -21.49
CA ASP A 328 -16.13 10.38 -22.21
C ASP A 328 -16.90 10.14 -23.52
N ASP A 329 -18.24 10.30 -23.50
CA ASP A 329 -19.11 10.34 -24.69
C ASP A 329 -18.77 11.52 -25.63
N GLN A 330 -18.50 12.69 -25.06
CA GLN A 330 -18.15 13.91 -25.81
C GLN A 330 -16.79 13.78 -26.50
N VAL A 331 -15.81 13.14 -25.86
CA VAL A 331 -14.48 12.89 -26.46
C VAL A 331 -14.54 11.77 -27.51
N ASP A 332 -15.38 10.74 -27.35
CA ASP A 332 -15.61 9.77 -28.45
C ASP A 332 -16.30 10.42 -29.66
N THR A 333 -17.24 11.35 -29.42
CA THR A 333 -17.86 12.16 -30.48
C THR A 333 -16.83 13.04 -31.20
N LEU A 334 -15.92 13.68 -30.44
CA LEU A 334 -14.79 14.45 -30.95
C LEU A 334 -13.85 13.58 -31.82
N ILE A 335 -13.47 12.38 -31.35
CA ILE A 335 -12.64 11.44 -32.11
C ILE A 335 -13.36 11.03 -33.40
N TYR A 336 -14.65 10.71 -33.34
CA TYR A 336 -15.45 10.30 -34.49
C TYR A 336 -15.49 11.38 -35.59
N GLU A 337 -15.89 12.61 -35.25
CA GLU A 337 -15.98 13.71 -36.22
C GLU A 337 -14.59 14.13 -36.75
N THR A 338 -13.55 14.10 -35.91
CA THR A 338 -12.15 14.33 -36.33
C THR A 338 -11.72 13.32 -37.39
N ARG A 339 -11.95 12.01 -37.15
CA ARG A 339 -11.57 10.95 -38.09
C ARG A 339 -12.30 11.08 -39.43
N LYS A 340 -13.60 11.35 -39.37
CA LYS A 340 -14.50 11.57 -40.51
C LYS A 340 -14.06 12.77 -41.36
N ALA A 341 -13.79 13.92 -40.74
CA ALA A 341 -13.32 15.11 -41.46
C ALA A 341 -11.93 14.90 -42.10
N GLY A 342 -10.98 14.27 -41.38
CA GLY A 342 -9.67 13.94 -41.94
C GLY A 342 -9.72 12.92 -43.10
N ALA A 343 -10.66 11.97 -43.06
CA ALA A 343 -10.89 11.01 -44.13
C ALA A 343 -11.51 11.67 -45.38
N ASP A 344 -12.50 12.55 -45.21
CA ASP A 344 -13.08 13.31 -46.32
C ASP A 344 -12.04 14.22 -46.99
N TYR A 345 -11.20 14.89 -46.20
CA TYR A 345 -10.08 15.69 -46.71
C TYR A 345 -9.16 14.88 -47.63
N GLN A 346 -8.73 13.69 -47.22
CA GLN A 346 -7.85 12.84 -48.05
C GLN A 346 -8.53 12.36 -49.34
N ARG A 347 -9.81 11.96 -49.25
CA ARG A 347 -10.62 11.59 -50.42
C ARG A 347 -10.74 12.75 -51.42
N ASN A 348 -10.99 13.96 -50.93
CA ASN A 348 -11.12 15.16 -51.75
C ASN A 348 -9.80 15.59 -52.40
N GLN A 349 -8.64 15.31 -51.80
CA GLN A 349 -7.34 15.54 -52.44
C GLN A 349 -7.04 14.48 -53.53
N LEU A 350 -7.32 13.20 -53.28
CA LEU A 350 -7.17 12.15 -54.31
C LEU A 350 -8.09 12.41 -55.51
N ALA A 351 -9.36 12.79 -55.28
CA ALA A 351 -10.31 13.07 -56.35
C ALA A 351 -9.85 14.20 -57.30
N LYS A 352 -9.24 15.26 -56.75
CA LYS A 352 -8.60 16.31 -57.56
C LYS A 352 -7.42 15.76 -58.36
N ARG A 353 -6.53 14.99 -57.73
CA ARG A 353 -5.33 14.44 -58.38
C ARG A 353 -5.69 13.51 -59.55
N VAL A 354 -6.70 12.65 -59.41
CA VAL A 354 -7.20 11.79 -60.49
C VAL A 354 -7.79 12.62 -61.65
N ALA A 355 -8.50 13.71 -61.36
CA ALA A 355 -8.99 14.63 -62.39
C ALA A 355 -7.84 15.34 -63.14
N GLU A 356 -6.78 15.76 -62.45
CA GLU A 356 -5.58 16.34 -63.05
C GLU A 356 -4.84 15.32 -63.94
N MET A 357 -4.72 14.07 -63.51
CA MET A 357 -4.10 12.98 -64.30
C MET A 357 -4.91 12.64 -65.56
N ARG A 358 -6.25 12.70 -65.51
CA ARG A 358 -7.10 12.63 -66.70
C ARG A 358 -6.84 13.78 -67.66
N ASN A 359 -6.75 15.00 -67.15
CA ASN A 359 -6.46 16.18 -67.97
C ASN A 359 -5.06 16.12 -68.61
N LYS A 360 -4.06 15.51 -67.96
CA LYS A 360 -2.74 15.17 -68.53
C LYS A 360 -2.77 13.98 -69.52
N GLY A 361 -3.91 13.33 -69.73
CA GLY A 361 -4.11 12.32 -70.77
C GLY A 361 -3.65 10.91 -70.44
N VAL A 362 -3.44 10.57 -69.16
CA VAL A 362 -2.92 9.26 -68.72
C VAL A 362 -3.73 8.08 -69.28
N ASP A 363 -5.07 8.16 -69.27
CA ASP A 363 -5.97 7.12 -69.78
C ASP A 363 -5.73 6.74 -71.26
N THR A 364 -5.09 7.60 -72.06
CA THR A 364 -4.81 7.36 -73.49
C THR A 364 -3.57 6.47 -73.70
N TYR A 365 -2.54 6.60 -72.86
CA TYR A 365 -1.24 5.91 -73.04
C TYR A 365 -1.01 4.79 -72.03
N LEU A 366 -1.67 4.87 -70.89
CA LEU A 366 -1.72 3.85 -69.85
C LEU A 366 -3.19 3.44 -69.63
N PRO A 367 -3.88 2.90 -70.66
CA PRO A 367 -5.30 2.59 -70.59
C PRO A 367 -5.60 1.62 -69.45
N GLY A 368 -6.57 2.00 -68.61
CA GLY A 368 -6.96 1.25 -67.42
C GLY A 368 -6.05 1.40 -66.20
N ARG A 369 -4.93 2.15 -66.27
CA ARG A 369 -4.09 2.41 -65.07
C ARG A 369 -4.71 3.43 -64.11
N LEU A 370 -5.64 4.29 -64.54
CA LEU A 370 -6.43 5.10 -63.59
C LEU A 370 -7.57 4.31 -62.92
N ALA A 371 -8.02 3.19 -63.50
CA ALA A 371 -9.14 2.41 -62.95
C ALA A 371 -8.88 1.87 -61.52
N PRO A 372 -7.66 1.45 -61.12
CA PRO A 372 -7.31 1.25 -59.71
C PRO A 372 -7.54 2.47 -58.81
N LEU A 373 -7.29 3.70 -59.29
CA LEU A 373 -7.50 4.93 -58.52
C LEU A 373 -8.98 5.30 -58.42
N ASP A 374 -9.75 5.12 -59.50
CA ASP A 374 -11.21 5.28 -59.46
C ASP A 374 -11.84 4.24 -58.52
N LYS A 375 -11.43 2.98 -58.61
CA LYS A 375 -11.85 1.90 -57.71
C LYS A 375 -11.46 2.18 -56.27
N ALA A 376 -10.29 2.77 -56.02
CA ALA A 376 -9.90 3.24 -54.70
C ALA A 376 -10.77 4.39 -54.20
N LEU A 377 -11.20 5.32 -55.06
CA LEU A 377 -12.16 6.38 -54.72
C LEU A 377 -13.58 5.83 -54.47
N GLU A 378 -14.01 4.80 -55.20
CA GLU A 378 -15.28 4.09 -54.96
C GLU A 378 -15.25 3.29 -53.65
N GLU A 379 -14.17 2.55 -53.38
CA GLU A 379 -13.98 1.78 -52.13
C GLU A 379 -13.85 2.70 -50.91
N ALA A 380 -13.10 3.81 -51.04
CA ALA A 380 -13.07 4.88 -50.04
C ALA A 380 -14.45 5.52 -49.87
N GLY A 381 -15.19 5.75 -50.96
CA GLY A 381 -16.55 6.29 -50.94
C GLY A 381 -17.58 5.38 -50.29
N ALA A 382 -17.41 4.06 -50.41
CA ALA A 382 -18.21 3.04 -49.75
C ALA A 382 -17.88 2.92 -48.25
N ARG A 383 -16.59 2.75 -47.91
CA ARG A 383 -16.14 2.64 -46.50
C ARG A 383 -16.35 3.91 -45.67
N PHE A 384 -16.50 5.07 -46.32
CA PHE A 384 -16.87 6.33 -45.67
C PHE A 384 -18.36 6.38 -45.26
N GLN A 385 -19.21 5.51 -45.81
CA GLN A 385 -20.65 5.46 -45.53
C GLN A 385 -20.99 4.36 -44.50
N LYS A 386 -22.22 4.40 -43.99
CA LYS A 386 -22.75 3.33 -43.12
C LYS A 386 -23.03 2.06 -43.94
N PRO A 387 -22.77 0.86 -43.38
CA PRO A 387 -22.47 0.60 -41.97
C PRO A 387 -20.98 0.69 -41.59
N ASP A 388 -20.06 0.77 -42.54
CA ASP A 388 -18.63 0.49 -42.30
C ASP A 388 -17.89 1.59 -41.52
N GLU A 389 -18.11 2.87 -41.87
CA GLU A 389 -17.51 4.07 -41.23
C GLU A 389 -16.00 3.94 -40.94
N ALA A 390 -15.29 3.25 -41.82
CA ALA A 390 -13.91 2.80 -41.65
C ALA A 390 -12.91 3.90 -42.04
N PHE A 391 -12.96 5.03 -41.30
CA PHE A 391 -12.25 6.26 -41.66
C PHE A 391 -10.72 6.15 -41.73
N GLU A 392 -10.10 5.15 -41.09
CA GLU A 392 -8.64 4.94 -41.26
C GLU A 392 -8.35 4.18 -42.55
N ASP A 393 -9.11 3.13 -42.87
CA ASP A 393 -9.09 2.45 -44.17
C ASP A 393 -9.30 3.44 -45.32
N VAL A 394 -10.22 4.40 -45.16
CA VAL A 394 -10.44 5.47 -46.16
C VAL A 394 -9.17 6.31 -46.37
N LYS A 395 -8.47 6.71 -45.29
CA LYS A 395 -7.19 7.43 -45.39
C LYS A 395 -6.09 6.56 -45.98
N GLU A 396 -6.02 5.28 -45.62
CA GLU A 396 -5.01 4.35 -46.11
C GLU A 396 -5.21 4.04 -47.60
N ILE A 397 -6.43 3.71 -48.02
CA ILE A 397 -6.82 3.56 -49.43
C ILE A 397 -6.48 4.83 -50.19
N CYS A 398 -6.82 6.02 -49.66
CA CYS A 398 -6.49 7.28 -50.32
C CYS A 398 -4.96 7.55 -50.39
N ARG A 399 -4.19 7.17 -49.37
CA ARG A 399 -2.73 7.33 -49.33
C ARG A 399 -2.02 6.34 -50.26
N ASN A 400 -2.44 5.08 -50.26
CA ASN A 400 -1.91 4.05 -51.15
C ASN A 400 -2.27 4.36 -52.61
N ALA A 401 -3.46 4.93 -52.87
CA ALA A 401 -3.84 5.45 -54.18
C ALA A 401 -3.11 6.76 -54.55
N GLN A 402 -2.70 7.60 -53.59
CA GLN A 402 -1.79 8.72 -53.86
C GLN A 402 -0.39 8.20 -54.26
N ILE A 403 0.12 7.15 -53.61
CA ILE A 403 1.38 6.48 -53.98
C ILE A 403 1.26 5.80 -55.36
N GLU A 404 0.19 5.07 -55.64
CA GLU A 404 -0.07 4.52 -56.98
C GLU A 404 -0.24 5.64 -58.02
N ALA A 405 -0.79 6.81 -57.67
CA ALA A 405 -0.81 7.98 -58.55
C ALA A 405 0.59 8.54 -58.83
N ASP A 406 1.49 8.56 -57.83
CA ASP A 406 2.91 8.86 -58.03
C ASP A 406 3.59 7.80 -58.91
N GLU A 407 3.31 6.51 -58.71
CA GLU A 407 3.84 5.43 -59.54
C GLU A 407 3.27 5.42 -60.95
N ILE A 408 2.01 5.82 -61.17
CA ILE A 408 1.41 5.99 -62.50
C ILE A 408 2.02 7.20 -63.21
N MET A 409 2.21 8.33 -62.53
CA MET A 409 2.92 9.48 -63.12
C MET A 409 4.37 9.13 -63.45
N LYS A 410 5.07 8.44 -62.55
CA LYS A 410 6.42 7.93 -62.77
C LYS A 410 6.46 6.88 -63.87
N ALA A 411 5.44 6.03 -64.01
CA ALA A 411 5.32 5.06 -65.09
C ALA A 411 4.93 5.70 -66.42
N PHE A 412 4.20 6.83 -66.42
CA PHE A 412 3.88 7.60 -67.62
C PHE A 412 5.12 8.34 -68.13
N GLY A 413 5.88 8.96 -67.22
CA GLY A 413 7.21 9.48 -67.50
C GLY A 413 8.17 8.39 -67.94
N ALA A 414 8.23 7.25 -67.25
CA ALA A 414 9.12 6.14 -67.59
C ALA A 414 8.70 5.40 -68.88
N LEU A 415 7.41 5.42 -69.25
CA LEU A 415 6.90 4.97 -70.55
C LEU A 415 7.30 5.96 -71.64
N ALA A 416 7.23 7.27 -71.40
CA ALA A 416 7.80 8.26 -72.29
C ALA A 416 9.33 8.07 -72.42
N ASP A 417 10.07 7.85 -71.33
CA ASP A 417 11.48 7.45 -71.37
C ASP A 417 11.68 6.10 -72.08
N GLU A 418 10.76 5.16 -72.00
CA GLU A 418 10.87 3.86 -72.67
C GLU A 418 10.63 3.98 -74.17
N TRP A 419 9.64 4.76 -74.62
CA TRP A 419 9.47 5.07 -76.04
C TRP A 419 10.60 5.96 -76.54
N ILE A 420 11.08 6.93 -75.77
CA ILE A 420 12.28 7.71 -76.10
C ILE A 420 13.51 6.80 -76.21
N ARG A 421 13.72 5.89 -75.25
CA ARG A 421 14.82 4.91 -75.29
C ARG A 421 14.61 3.83 -76.34
N LYS A 422 13.39 3.48 -76.76
CA LYS A 422 13.15 2.54 -77.87
C LYS A 422 13.28 3.23 -79.23
N GLY A 423 12.79 4.45 -79.38
CA GLY A 423 13.06 5.30 -80.53
C GLY A 423 14.56 5.52 -80.70
N HIS A 424 15.27 5.92 -79.64
CA HIS A 424 16.74 6.00 -79.66
C HIS A 424 17.42 4.64 -79.83
N ALA A 425 17.06 3.59 -79.07
CA ALA A 425 17.80 2.33 -79.11
C ALA A 425 17.45 1.48 -80.34
N LEU A 426 16.27 1.59 -80.93
CA LEU A 426 15.94 0.93 -82.21
C LEU A 426 16.41 1.76 -83.39
N SER A 427 16.38 3.10 -83.39
CA SER A 427 17.10 3.85 -84.43
C SER A 427 18.62 3.63 -84.33
N ASN A 428 19.20 3.66 -83.13
CA ASN A 428 20.62 3.34 -82.93
C ASN A 428 20.96 1.87 -83.16
N ARG A 429 20.06 0.90 -82.87
CA ARG A 429 20.28 -0.53 -83.14
C ARG A 429 19.99 -0.90 -84.59
N ALA A 430 19.03 -0.26 -85.25
CA ALA A 430 18.92 -0.34 -86.71
C ALA A 430 20.23 0.19 -87.30
N ARG A 431 20.66 1.41 -86.97
CA ARG A 431 21.97 1.99 -87.37
C ARG A 431 23.19 1.14 -87.01
N SER A 432 23.20 0.49 -85.85
CA SER A 432 24.34 -0.32 -85.35
C SER A 432 24.34 -1.73 -85.92
N VAL A 433 23.22 -2.44 -85.96
CA VAL A 433 23.14 -3.75 -86.64
C VAL A 433 23.36 -3.57 -88.14
N PHE A 434 22.84 -2.50 -88.74
CA PHE A 434 23.17 -2.07 -90.11
C PHE A 434 24.66 -1.76 -90.30
N GLY A 435 25.35 -1.23 -89.27
CA GLY A 435 26.79 -0.93 -89.26
C GLY A 435 27.72 -2.11 -88.90
N GLU A 436 27.23 -3.10 -88.14
CA GLU A 436 27.98 -4.29 -87.73
C GLU A 436 27.76 -5.44 -88.73
N MET A 437 26.48 -5.75 -88.98
CA MET A 437 26.08 -6.61 -90.08
C MET A 437 26.28 -5.93 -91.43
N GLU A 438 26.73 -4.67 -91.50
CA GLU A 438 27.35 -4.10 -92.70
C GLU A 438 28.40 -5.07 -93.28
N ARG A 439 29.10 -5.81 -92.42
CA ARG A 439 30.07 -6.85 -92.82
C ARG A 439 29.42 -8.13 -93.35
N ILE A 440 28.22 -8.49 -92.88
CA ILE A 440 27.40 -9.60 -93.41
C ILE A 440 26.67 -9.14 -94.70
N PHE A 441 26.52 -7.83 -94.89
CA PHE A 441 26.00 -7.16 -96.09
C PHE A 441 27.08 -6.72 -97.09
N ARG A 442 28.35 -7.08 -96.88
CA ARG A 442 29.40 -6.96 -97.92
C ARG A 442 29.25 -8.08 -98.94
N GLU A 443 29.56 -7.78 -100.19
CA GLU A 443 29.55 -8.76 -101.27
C GLU A 443 30.43 -9.97 -100.93
N VAL A 444 29.82 -11.14 -100.80
CA VAL A 444 30.55 -12.40 -100.71
C VAL A 444 31.05 -12.75 -102.10
N HIS A 445 32.37 -12.93 -102.25
CA HIS A 445 32.98 -13.23 -103.54
C HIS A 445 32.30 -14.46 -104.20
N PRO A 446 31.91 -14.44 -105.50
CA PRO A 446 30.96 -15.40 -106.11
C PRO A 446 31.31 -16.90 -106.12
N THR A 447 32.35 -17.33 -105.42
CA THR A 447 32.91 -18.69 -105.41
C THR A 447 32.64 -19.50 -104.14
N TYR A 448 31.99 -18.93 -103.12
CA TYR A 448 31.76 -19.61 -101.82
C TYR A 448 30.28 -19.69 -101.38
N VAL A 449 29.36 -19.17 -102.19
CA VAL A 449 27.91 -19.22 -101.94
C VAL A 449 27.33 -20.45 -102.63
N LYS A 450 26.42 -21.20 -101.98
CA LYS A 450 25.70 -22.28 -102.69
C LYS A 450 24.65 -21.64 -103.61
N PRO A 451 24.34 -22.21 -104.80
CA PRO A 451 23.42 -21.58 -105.75
C PRO A 451 22.02 -21.27 -105.23
N ILE A 452 21.60 -21.89 -104.12
CA ILE A 452 20.28 -21.68 -103.48
C ILE A 452 20.25 -20.41 -102.60
N ASP A 453 21.42 -19.95 -102.12
CA ASP A 453 21.56 -18.81 -101.21
C ASP A 453 21.85 -17.49 -101.98
N GLN A 454 22.21 -17.58 -103.26
CA GLN A 454 22.70 -16.48 -104.10
C GLN A 454 21.73 -15.28 -104.18
N ALA A 455 20.42 -15.52 -104.26
CA ALA A 455 19.41 -14.46 -104.37
C ALA A 455 19.28 -13.60 -103.09
N LEU A 456 19.76 -14.10 -101.95
CA LEU A 456 19.87 -13.36 -100.69
C LEU A 456 21.13 -12.49 -100.63
N GLU A 457 22.12 -12.75 -101.49
CA GLU A 457 23.36 -11.95 -101.61
C GLU A 457 23.16 -10.76 -102.57
N ASP A 458 22.61 -10.99 -103.76
CA ASP A 458 22.56 -9.96 -104.82
C ASP A 458 21.73 -8.71 -104.45
N ASN A 459 20.72 -8.86 -103.58
CA ASN A 459 19.83 -7.75 -103.16
C ASN A 459 20.41 -6.85 -102.04
N LYS A 460 21.57 -7.21 -101.46
CA LYS A 460 22.06 -6.61 -100.21
C LYS A 460 22.39 -5.11 -100.31
N GLN A 461 22.86 -4.62 -101.45
CA GLN A 461 23.19 -3.19 -101.60
C GLN A 461 21.95 -2.30 -101.78
N THR A 462 20.88 -2.79 -102.41
CA THR A 462 19.61 -2.03 -102.52
C THR A 462 18.87 -1.98 -101.19
N ILE A 463 18.91 -3.08 -100.43
CA ILE A 463 18.46 -3.10 -99.02
C ILE A 463 19.30 -2.13 -98.17
N LYS A 464 20.53 -1.80 -98.57
CA LYS A 464 21.40 -0.92 -97.78
C LYS A 464 21.00 0.57 -97.82
N GLU A 465 20.82 1.17 -98.99
CA GLU A 465 20.66 2.63 -99.07
C GLU A 465 19.26 3.12 -98.61
N ASP A 466 18.20 2.33 -98.81
CA ASP A 466 16.86 2.62 -98.26
C ASP A 466 16.89 2.76 -96.73
N LEU A 467 17.52 1.77 -96.07
CA LEU A 467 17.70 1.77 -94.62
C LEU A 467 18.54 2.94 -94.11
N ARG A 468 19.40 3.53 -94.95
CA ARG A 468 20.21 4.68 -94.54
C ARG A 468 19.36 5.94 -94.38
N GLN A 469 18.61 6.35 -95.41
CA GLN A 469 17.93 7.65 -95.38
C GLN A 469 16.86 7.71 -94.29
N ARG A 470 16.17 6.59 -94.05
CA ARG A 470 15.15 6.43 -92.99
C ARG A 470 15.73 6.67 -91.58
N LEU A 471 17.02 6.38 -91.36
CA LEU A 471 17.71 6.60 -90.08
C LEU A 471 18.06 8.06 -89.78
N GLU A 472 18.11 8.94 -90.79
CA GLU A 472 18.44 10.36 -90.59
C GLU A 472 17.18 11.14 -90.12
N ASP A 473 16.01 10.91 -90.73
CA ASP A 473 14.72 11.51 -90.30
C ASP A 473 14.28 11.05 -88.90
N MET A 474 14.53 9.77 -88.56
CA MET A 474 14.32 9.23 -87.21
C MET A 474 15.04 10.05 -86.13
N GLN A 475 16.23 10.57 -86.43
CA GLN A 475 17.07 11.24 -85.45
C GLN A 475 16.59 12.65 -85.10
N ALA A 476 15.95 13.35 -86.04
CA ALA A 476 15.39 14.70 -85.81
C ALA A 476 14.14 14.65 -84.91
N ARG A 477 13.22 13.69 -85.15
CA ARG A 477 12.00 13.53 -84.34
C ARG A 477 12.31 13.22 -82.87
N MET A 478 13.38 12.46 -82.61
CA MET A 478 13.77 12.13 -81.24
C MET A 478 14.16 13.33 -80.37
N VAL A 479 14.72 14.41 -80.94
CA VAL A 479 15.07 15.60 -80.15
C VAL A 479 13.81 16.28 -79.60
N PHE A 480 12.79 16.44 -80.44
CA PHE A 480 11.51 17.05 -80.05
C PHE A 480 10.78 16.26 -78.95
N ALA A 481 10.90 14.92 -78.94
CA ALA A 481 10.31 14.08 -77.91
C ALA A 481 10.93 14.30 -76.51
N VAL A 482 12.23 14.61 -76.43
CA VAL A 482 12.96 14.84 -75.17
C VAL A 482 12.57 16.18 -74.52
N ASP A 483 12.42 17.24 -75.32
CA ASP A 483 11.95 18.54 -74.83
C ASP A 483 10.55 18.42 -74.20
N LYS A 484 9.66 17.64 -74.82
CA LYS A 484 8.29 17.40 -74.33
C LYS A 484 8.22 16.55 -73.07
N HIS A 485 9.09 15.55 -72.93
CA HIS A 485 9.23 14.80 -71.67
C HIS A 485 9.65 15.71 -70.51
N THR A 486 10.58 16.63 -70.76
CA THR A 486 11.11 17.56 -69.75
C THR A 486 10.05 18.52 -69.19
N ALA A 487 8.97 18.78 -69.94
CA ALA A 487 7.84 19.61 -69.53
C ALA A 487 6.70 18.85 -68.80
N GLU A 488 6.90 17.56 -68.49
CA GLU A 488 5.85 16.59 -68.08
C GLU A 488 4.74 16.36 -69.14
N GLU A 489 4.94 16.80 -70.38
CA GLU A 489 3.99 16.62 -71.49
C GLU A 489 4.16 15.23 -72.14
N TYR A 490 4.22 14.19 -71.31
CA TYR A 490 4.59 12.81 -71.65
C TYR A 490 3.80 12.19 -72.82
N ARG A 491 2.55 12.65 -73.02
CA ARG A 491 1.73 12.33 -74.19
C ARG A 491 2.49 12.54 -75.50
N GLU A 492 2.96 13.77 -75.74
CA GLU A 492 3.50 14.17 -77.04
C GLU A 492 4.89 13.57 -77.28
N ALA A 493 5.62 13.33 -76.19
CA ALA A 493 6.87 12.57 -76.18
C ALA A 493 6.67 11.10 -76.65
N ILE A 494 5.60 10.43 -76.21
CA ILE A 494 5.28 9.05 -76.60
C ILE A 494 4.84 8.97 -78.07
N GLU A 495 3.93 9.85 -78.51
CA GLU A 495 3.43 9.86 -79.89
C GLU A 495 4.57 10.06 -80.89
N THR A 496 5.43 11.08 -80.67
CA THR A 496 6.62 11.34 -81.50
C THR A 496 7.61 10.17 -81.53
N SER A 497 7.81 9.50 -80.39
CA SER A 497 8.79 8.41 -80.28
C SER A 497 8.29 7.08 -80.87
N ARG A 498 6.96 6.88 -80.99
CA ARG A 498 6.36 5.71 -81.63
C ARG A 498 6.67 5.63 -83.12
N GLU A 499 6.53 6.75 -83.82
CA GLU A 499 6.84 6.86 -85.25
C GLU A 499 8.28 6.42 -85.58
N VAL A 500 9.21 6.70 -84.66
CA VAL A 500 10.64 6.31 -84.78
C VAL A 500 10.84 4.80 -84.54
N GLN A 501 10.07 4.17 -83.64
CA GLN A 501 10.19 2.74 -83.35
C GLN A 501 9.65 1.86 -84.48
N ASP A 502 8.47 2.15 -85.02
CA ASP A 502 7.82 1.24 -85.98
C ASP A 502 8.64 1.17 -87.28
N GLU A 503 9.14 2.32 -87.73
CA GLU A 503 10.07 2.44 -88.85
C GLU A 503 11.37 1.64 -88.62
N ALA A 504 11.95 1.72 -87.41
CA ALA A 504 13.15 0.96 -87.04
C ALA A 504 12.91 -0.56 -86.86
N THR A 505 11.68 -0.98 -86.59
CA THR A 505 11.34 -2.41 -86.37
C THR A 505 11.26 -3.18 -87.69
N SER A 506 10.77 -2.51 -88.76
CA SER A 506 10.77 -3.04 -90.13
C SER A 506 12.17 -3.43 -90.62
N VAL A 507 13.23 -2.86 -90.03
CA VAL A 507 14.64 -3.11 -90.39
C VAL A 507 15.17 -4.45 -89.88
N LEU A 508 14.60 -4.98 -88.78
CA LEU A 508 15.22 -6.09 -88.02
C LEU A 508 14.69 -7.49 -88.36
N ALA A 509 13.43 -7.63 -88.81
CA ALA A 509 12.83 -8.94 -89.07
C ALA A 509 13.56 -9.74 -90.17
N THR A 510 14.12 -9.02 -91.15
CA THR A 510 14.91 -9.51 -92.30
C THR A 510 16.19 -10.27 -91.92
N ILE A 511 16.55 -10.30 -90.62
CA ILE A 511 17.86 -10.75 -90.13
C ILE A 511 17.81 -12.16 -89.48
N TYR A 512 16.65 -12.61 -88.98
CA TYR A 512 16.60 -13.76 -88.05
C TYR A 512 16.49 -15.17 -88.68
N ASN A 513 16.36 -15.29 -90.01
CA ASN A 513 16.15 -16.57 -90.73
C ASN A 513 17.39 -17.50 -90.79
N VAL A 514 18.30 -17.41 -89.81
CA VAL A 514 19.69 -17.91 -89.90
C VAL A 514 20.05 -18.84 -88.72
N VAL A 515 19.13 -19.07 -87.77
CA VAL A 515 19.49 -19.51 -86.39
C VAL A 515 19.05 -20.94 -86.02
N ALA A 516 18.08 -21.55 -86.71
CA ALA A 516 17.38 -22.77 -86.24
C ALA A 516 18.17 -24.11 -86.36
N HIS A 517 19.50 -24.06 -86.32
CA HIS A 517 20.39 -25.17 -86.68
C HIS A 517 20.80 -26.09 -85.48
N ASN A 518 20.50 -25.72 -84.23
CA ASN A 518 21.29 -26.16 -83.07
C ASN A 518 20.67 -27.18 -82.08
N VAL A 519 19.35 -27.47 -82.14
CA VAL A 519 18.62 -28.12 -81.01
C VAL A 519 18.75 -29.65 -80.93
N ILE A 520 19.16 -30.33 -82.00
CA ILE A 520 19.22 -31.81 -82.11
C ILE A 520 20.03 -32.53 -81.02
N THR A 521 20.91 -31.80 -80.33
CA THR A 521 22.09 -32.31 -79.62
C THR A 521 21.80 -33.00 -78.27
N GLU A 522 20.66 -32.71 -77.62
CA GLU A 522 20.50 -32.98 -76.18
C GLU A 522 19.99 -34.40 -75.81
N ILE A 523 19.13 -35.04 -76.61
CA ILE A 523 18.44 -36.28 -76.17
C ILE A 523 19.38 -37.51 -76.14
N LEU A 524 20.61 -37.39 -76.65
CA LEU A 524 21.70 -38.38 -76.53
C LEU A 524 22.02 -38.77 -75.07
N ASP A 525 21.74 -37.91 -74.09
CA ASP A 525 22.23 -38.10 -72.73
C ASP A 525 21.34 -39.01 -71.85
N GLU A 526 20.01 -39.04 -72.00
CA GLU A 526 19.14 -39.75 -71.03
C GLU A 526 19.26 -41.28 -71.07
N VAL A 527 19.52 -41.90 -72.23
CA VAL A 527 19.64 -43.38 -72.30
C VAL A 527 20.93 -43.89 -71.62
N THR A 528 21.91 -43.00 -71.43
CA THR A 528 23.16 -43.25 -70.71
C THR A 528 22.99 -43.31 -69.17
N ARG A 529 21.78 -43.03 -68.68
CA ARG A 529 21.46 -42.86 -67.25
C ARG A 529 21.12 -44.15 -66.52
N TYR A 530 20.14 -44.92 -67.01
CA TYR A 530 19.60 -46.07 -66.25
C TYR A 530 20.49 -47.32 -66.28
N ASP A 531 21.47 -47.40 -67.18
CA ASP A 531 22.64 -48.29 -67.06
C ASP A 531 23.37 -48.12 -65.70
N ARG A 532 23.16 -46.99 -65.00
CA ARG A 532 23.83 -46.61 -63.75
C ARG A 532 22.92 -46.66 -62.51
N GLU A 533 21.59 -46.75 -62.65
CA GLU A 533 20.63 -46.78 -61.54
C GLU A 533 20.44 -48.22 -60.96
N GLY A 534 21.54 -48.97 -60.80
CA GLY A 534 21.60 -50.24 -60.07
C GLY A 534 21.18 -51.52 -60.81
N ALA A 535 20.54 -51.42 -61.98
CA ALA A 535 20.12 -52.57 -62.78
C ALA A 535 21.21 -53.65 -62.98
N PRO A 536 22.48 -53.33 -63.34
CA PRO A 536 23.51 -54.36 -63.53
C PRO A 536 23.83 -55.23 -62.30
N GLU A 537 23.51 -54.77 -61.09
CA GLU A 537 23.80 -55.48 -59.83
C GLU A 537 22.59 -56.26 -59.29
N TYR A 538 21.36 -55.99 -59.76
CA TYR A 538 20.14 -56.56 -59.20
C TYR A 538 19.11 -57.07 -60.26
N ALA A 539 19.11 -56.58 -61.51
CA ALA A 539 18.31 -57.07 -62.65
C ALA A 539 18.79 -56.47 -63.99
N ALA A 540 19.41 -57.27 -64.89
CA ALA A 540 20.35 -56.72 -65.89
C ALA A 540 19.99 -56.85 -67.40
N SER A 541 18.99 -57.62 -67.83
CA SER A 541 18.83 -57.98 -69.26
C SER A 541 18.19 -56.90 -70.15
N ASP A 542 17.46 -55.94 -69.58
CA ASP A 542 16.36 -55.30 -70.33
C ASP A 542 16.73 -53.93 -70.93
N MET A 543 17.93 -53.41 -70.65
CA MET A 543 18.34 -52.04 -71.01
C MET A 543 18.76 -51.81 -72.48
N GLU A 544 19.17 -52.84 -73.23
CA GLU A 544 19.74 -52.64 -74.58
C GLU A 544 18.76 -52.05 -75.60
N ALA A 545 17.49 -52.46 -75.55
CA ALA A 545 16.52 -52.15 -76.60
C ALA A 545 16.19 -50.65 -76.73
N THR A 546 16.38 -49.87 -75.65
CA THR A 546 16.08 -48.43 -75.58
C THR A 546 16.99 -47.58 -76.48
N LYS A 547 18.25 -47.99 -76.68
CA LYS A 547 19.29 -47.19 -77.36
C LYS A 547 19.06 -46.97 -78.86
N LYS A 548 18.16 -47.75 -79.50
CA LYS A 548 18.00 -47.82 -80.95
C LYS A 548 17.16 -46.70 -81.58
N LEU A 549 16.15 -46.19 -80.87
CA LEU A 549 15.11 -45.30 -81.43
C LEU A 549 15.54 -43.83 -81.58
N LEU A 550 16.69 -43.47 -81.03
CA LEU A 550 17.14 -42.08 -80.88
C LEU A 550 17.81 -41.49 -82.14
N GLN A 551 18.45 -42.36 -82.94
CA GLN A 551 19.20 -41.95 -84.12
C GLN A 551 18.32 -41.31 -85.22
N GLU A 552 17.03 -41.67 -85.27
CA GLU A 552 16.07 -41.28 -86.31
C GLU A 552 15.62 -39.80 -86.23
N ALA A 553 16.01 -39.05 -85.19
CA ALA A 553 15.60 -37.65 -85.02
C ALA A 553 16.53 -36.64 -85.72
N ILE A 554 17.77 -37.05 -85.98
CA ILE A 554 18.85 -36.16 -86.45
C ILE A 554 18.63 -35.78 -87.92
N ASP A 555 18.21 -36.74 -88.74
CA ASP A 555 18.12 -36.62 -90.20
C ASP A 555 17.05 -35.61 -90.69
N LEU A 556 16.15 -35.17 -89.80
CA LEU A 556 15.00 -34.32 -90.13
C LEU A 556 15.29 -32.82 -90.16
N ARG A 557 16.31 -32.32 -89.45
CA ARG A 557 16.66 -30.87 -89.46
C ARG A 557 17.18 -30.44 -90.83
N ASP A 558 17.97 -31.30 -91.45
CA ASP A 558 18.73 -30.98 -92.66
C ASP A 558 17.85 -30.99 -93.93
N GLY A 559 16.56 -31.36 -93.79
CA GLY A 559 15.52 -31.18 -94.80
C GLY A 559 14.84 -29.80 -94.80
N GLY A 560 15.20 -28.88 -93.90
CA GLY A 560 14.66 -27.51 -93.86
C GLY A 560 13.34 -27.33 -93.10
N GLU A 561 12.68 -28.42 -92.68
CA GLU A 561 11.57 -28.37 -91.72
C GLU A 561 12.11 -28.20 -90.28
N PHE A 562 12.64 -27.01 -90.00
CA PHE A 562 13.34 -26.64 -88.75
C PHE A 562 12.55 -26.84 -87.44
N GLN A 563 11.26 -27.18 -87.53
CA GLN A 563 10.38 -27.48 -86.40
C GLN A 563 10.06 -28.99 -86.28
N ALA A 564 10.04 -29.75 -87.38
CA ALA A 564 9.63 -31.16 -87.38
C ALA A 564 10.69 -32.09 -86.75
N SER A 565 11.97 -31.75 -86.90
CA SER A 565 13.12 -32.46 -86.32
C SER A 565 13.02 -32.71 -84.82
N ILE A 566 12.31 -31.85 -84.10
CA ILE A 566 12.17 -31.88 -82.64
C ILE A 566 11.34 -33.09 -82.17
N THR A 567 10.52 -33.69 -83.05
CA THR A 567 9.47 -34.66 -82.65
C THR A 567 9.94 -36.11 -82.52
N LYS A 568 10.90 -36.56 -83.33
CA LYS A 568 11.21 -38.01 -83.44
C LYS A 568 11.94 -38.57 -82.20
N ALA A 569 12.69 -37.73 -81.50
CA ALA A 569 13.51 -38.13 -80.36
C ALA A 569 12.70 -38.61 -79.13
N THR A 570 11.39 -38.35 -79.08
CA THR A 570 10.53 -38.68 -77.94
C THR A 570 10.20 -40.18 -77.81
N GLN A 571 10.35 -40.98 -78.87
CA GLN A 571 9.93 -42.40 -78.86
C GLN A 571 10.87 -43.33 -78.09
N ALA A 572 12.13 -42.94 -77.86
CA ALA A 572 13.18 -43.77 -77.26
C ALA A 572 13.08 -43.95 -75.73
N ARG A 573 11.87 -43.90 -75.15
CA ARG A 573 11.65 -43.67 -73.71
C ARG A 573 10.88 -44.77 -72.97
N ALA A 574 10.04 -45.55 -73.66
CA ALA A 574 9.06 -46.43 -73.01
C ALA A 574 9.54 -47.86 -72.69
N GLN A 575 10.63 -48.34 -73.29
CA GLN A 575 11.14 -49.72 -73.13
C GLN A 575 11.85 -49.98 -71.78
N LEU A 576 11.75 -49.01 -70.87
CA LEU A 576 12.62 -48.83 -69.72
C LEU A 576 12.07 -49.43 -68.41
N GLU A 577 10.79 -49.84 -68.39
CA GLU A 577 9.99 -49.90 -67.15
C GLU A 577 9.82 -51.30 -66.52
N MET A 578 10.27 -52.38 -67.17
CA MET A 578 10.01 -53.77 -66.71
C MET A 578 11.03 -54.33 -65.72
N THR A 579 12.27 -53.84 -65.75
CA THR A 579 13.46 -54.29 -65.00
C THR A 579 13.36 -54.18 -63.46
N ILE A 580 12.19 -53.84 -62.92
CA ILE A 580 12.12 -52.89 -61.82
C ILE A 580 11.48 -53.49 -60.53
N GLU A 581 10.59 -54.49 -60.59
CA GLU A 581 9.76 -54.96 -59.45
C GLU A 581 10.48 -55.71 -58.30
N THR A 582 11.42 -56.63 -58.59
CA THR A 582 11.88 -57.70 -57.67
C THR A 582 12.41 -57.27 -56.30
N ILE A 583 12.92 -56.05 -56.17
CA ILE A 583 13.78 -55.64 -55.06
C ILE A 583 12.94 -55.03 -53.90
N GLU A 584 11.60 -55.07 -53.98
CA GLU A 584 10.68 -54.24 -53.19
C GLU A 584 10.65 -54.55 -51.69
N VAL A 585 10.40 -55.82 -51.34
CA VAL A 585 10.02 -56.24 -49.98
C VAL A 585 11.00 -55.77 -48.90
N THR A 586 12.29 -55.70 -49.22
CA THR A 586 13.36 -55.29 -48.29
C THR A 586 13.22 -53.83 -47.83
N ALA A 587 12.66 -52.94 -48.66
CA ALA A 587 12.54 -51.52 -48.31
C ALA A 587 11.50 -51.25 -47.22
N ALA A 588 10.46 -52.09 -47.13
CA ALA A 588 9.33 -51.90 -46.22
C ALA A 588 9.73 -51.82 -44.73
N GLN A 589 10.70 -52.61 -44.29
CA GLN A 589 11.08 -52.69 -42.87
C GLN A 589 11.92 -51.49 -42.40
N ALA A 590 12.77 -50.93 -43.27
CA ALA A 590 13.61 -49.79 -42.92
C ALA A 590 12.79 -48.50 -42.70
N ILE A 591 11.63 -48.37 -43.37
CA ILE A 591 10.75 -47.20 -43.34
C ILE A 591 10.17 -46.92 -41.94
N GLU A 592 9.70 -47.96 -41.25
CA GLU A 592 9.08 -47.80 -39.92
C GLU A 592 10.10 -47.32 -38.86
N SER A 593 11.35 -47.78 -38.95
CA SER A 593 12.45 -47.30 -38.10
C SER A 593 12.68 -45.79 -38.28
N ALA A 594 12.66 -45.30 -39.53
CA ALA A 594 12.81 -43.89 -39.83
C ALA A 594 11.64 -43.03 -39.32
N ARG A 595 10.40 -43.53 -39.38
CA ARG A 595 9.19 -42.85 -38.87
C ARG A 595 9.26 -42.56 -37.37
N ALA A 596 9.85 -43.46 -36.58
CA ALA A 596 10.02 -43.26 -35.14
C ALA A 596 11.02 -42.13 -34.81
N GLU A 597 12.15 -42.07 -35.50
CA GLU A 597 13.19 -41.04 -35.29
C GLU A 597 12.71 -39.65 -35.74
N LEU A 598 11.98 -39.56 -36.85
CA LEU A 598 11.41 -38.30 -37.32
C LEU A 598 10.39 -37.72 -36.33
N LYS A 599 9.64 -38.57 -35.61
CA LYS A 599 8.74 -38.09 -34.56
C LYS A 599 9.48 -37.43 -33.40
N ARG A 600 10.64 -37.98 -32.99
CA ARG A 600 11.47 -37.46 -31.89
C ARG A 600 12.21 -36.17 -32.26
N SER A 601 12.52 -35.94 -33.54
CA SER A 601 13.18 -34.70 -33.99
C SER A 601 12.30 -33.44 -33.84
N ASN A 602 10.98 -33.56 -33.75
CA ASN A 602 10.09 -32.40 -33.62
C ASN A 602 10.27 -31.61 -32.31
N GLU A 603 10.82 -32.22 -31.26
CA GLU A 603 11.16 -31.56 -29.99
C GLU A 603 12.10 -30.34 -30.19
N THR A 604 12.98 -30.38 -31.20
CA THR A 604 13.95 -29.31 -31.53
C THR A 604 13.52 -28.49 -32.75
N ARG A 605 12.20 -28.37 -32.99
CA ARG A 605 11.60 -27.60 -34.10
C ARG A 605 12.11 -28.01 -35.49
N THR A 606 12.56 -29.25 -35.66
CA THR A 606 13.23 -29.71 -36.90
C THR A 606 12.37 -29.49 -38.15
N ALA A 607 11.04 -29.68 -38.07
CA ALA A 607 10.09 -29.38 -39.14
C ALA A 607 10.02 -27.91 -39.60
N GLN A 608 10.55 -26.96 -38.81
CA GLN A 608 10.57 -25.53 -39.09
C GLN A 608 11.96 -25.02 -39.46
N LEU A 609 13.01 -25.51 -38.78
CA LEU A 609 14.39 -24.96 -38.86
C LEU A 609 15.32 -25.77 -39.77
N ARG A 610 14.99 -27.06 -39.96
CA ARG A 610 15.45 -27.83 -41.12
C ARG A 610 14.22 -28.31 -41.86
N PRO A 611 13.40 -27.40 -42.43
CA PRO A 611 12.21 -27.81 -43.18
C PRO A 611 12.66 -28.66 -44.36
N ASP A 612 13.81 -28.36 -44.97
CA ASP A 612 14.43 -29.18 -46.00
C ASP A 612 14.85 -30.55 -45.49
N ASP A 613 15.61 -30.72 -44.39
CA ASP A 613 15.96 -32.09 -43.95
C ASP A 613 14.80 -32.83 -43.27
N TYR A 614 13.81 -32.14 -42.71
CA TYR A 614 12.62 -32.74 -42.13
C TYR A 614 11.65 -33.17 -43.22
N GLN A 615 11.39 -32.30 -44.20
CA GLN A 615 10.66 -32.69 -45.40
C GLN A 615 11.48 -33.63 -46.26
N ARG A 616 12.82 -33.63 -46.24
CA ARG A 616 13.67 -34.62 -46.93
C ARG A 616 13.75 -35.90 -46.13
N ALA A 617 13.62 -35.93 -44.81
CA ALA A 617 13.47 -37.17 -44.05
C ALA A 617 12.03 -37.72 -44.18
N GLN A 618 11.01 -36.86 -44.17
CA GLN A 618 9.62 -37.22 -44.44
C GLN A 618 9.42 -37.62 -45.90
N GLN A 619 10.09 -36.97 -46.86
CA GLN A 619 10.17 -37.38 -48.25
C GLN A 619 10.97 -38.65 -48.32
N LEU A 620 12.21 -38.79 -47.86
CA LEU A 620 12.95 -40.07 -47.89
C LEU A 620 12.21 -41.20 -47.13
N ILE A 621 11.29 -40.92 -46.19
CA ILE A 621 10.31 -41.89 -45.66
C ILE A 621 9.21 -42.16 -46.67
N ASN A 622 8.55 -41.13 -47.21
CA ASN A 622 7.48 -41.21 -48.19
C ASN A 622 7.96 -41.61 -49.60
N GLU A 623 9.26 -41.59 -49.84
CA GLU A 623 10.03 -41.81 -51.07
C GLU A 623 10.81 -43.09 -50.90
N ALA A 624 11.17 -43.55 -49.70
CA ALA A 624 11.34 -44.99 -49.49
C ALA A 624 9.99 -45.69 -49.65
N THR A 625 8.90 -45.12 -49.11
CA THR A 625 7.53 -45.66 -49.28
C THR A 625 7.07 -45.57 -50.73
N GLN A 626 7.34 -44.49 -51.46
CA GLN A 626 6.98 -44.37 -52.88
C GLN A 626 7.99 -45.07 -53.79
N GLN A 627 9.29 -45.13 -53.50
CA GLN A 627 10.22 -45.98 -54.26
C GLN A 627 9.87 -47.47 -54.06
N LEU A 628 9.30 -47.87 -52.91
CA LEU A 628 8.65 -49.17 -52.62
C LEU A 628 7.27 -49.37 -53.32
N ILE A 629 6.80 -48.40 -54.10
CA ILE A 629 5.54 -48.45 -54.87
C ILE A 629 5.79 -48.15 -56.37
N THR A 630 6.84 -47.36 -56.66
CA THR A 630 7.39 -47.03 -57.98
C THR A 630 8.71 -47.74 -58.21
N THR A 631 8.89 -48.89 -57.55
CA THR A 631 9.89 -49.90 -57.88
C THR A 631 11.37 -49.40 -57.97
N ARG A 632 11.79 -48.34 -57.24
CA ARG A 632 13.19 -47.81 -57.22
C ARG A 632 14.07 -48.24 -56.02
N LEU A 633 14.58 -49.46 -55.99
CA LEU A 633 14.53 -50.23 -54.73
C LEU A 633 15.82 -50.48 -53.98
N LYS A 634 16.94 -50.62 -54.70
CA LYS A 634 18.26 -50.48 -54.07
C LYS A 634 18.31 -49.14 -53.32
N ASP A 635 17.75 -48.11 -53.96
CA ASP A 635 17.52 -46.83 -53.32
C ASP A 635 16.45 -46.90 -52.24
N ALA A 636 15.24 -47.45 -52.43
CA ALA A 636 14.19 -47.46 -51.39
C ALA A 636 14.67 -47.96 -50.01
N ILE A 637 15.48 -49.03 -49.99
CA ILE A 637 16.11 -49.56 -48.76
C ILE A 637 17.08 -48.53 -48.17
N LEU A 638 18.07 -48.10 -48.96
CA LEU A 638 19.10 -47.15 -48.54
C LEU A 638 18.52 -45.79 -48.17
N THR A 639 17.46 -45.36 -48.86
CA THR A 639 16.70 -44.12 -48.70
C THR A 639 15.98 -44.10 -47.35
N ALA A 640 15.43 -45.22 -46.89
CA ALA A 640 14.87 -45.32 -45.54
C ALA A 640 15.94 -45.28 -44.43
N GLU A 641 17.05 -45.99 -44.59
CA GLU A 641 18.17 -45.93 -43.62
C GLU A 641 18.84 -44.54 -43.59
N ARG A 642 18.97 -43.92 -44.77
CA ARG A 642 19.33 -42.50 -44.93
C ARG A 642 18.31 -41.61 -44.22
N ALA A 643 17.00 -41.87 -44.32
CA ALA A 643 15.97 -41.07 -43.66
C ALA A 643 16.03 -41.14 -42.12
N ALA A 644 16.22 -42.33 -41.54
CA ALA A 644 16.41 -42.50 -40.09
C ALA A 644 17.68 -41.77 -39.60
N THR A 645 18.75 -41.89 -40.36
CA THR A 645 20.04 -41.22 -40.08
C THR A 645 19.91 -39.70 -40.21
N LEU A 646 19.24 -39.23 -41.26
CA LEU A 646 18.96 -37.83 -41.54
C LEU A 646 18.06 -37.23 -40.46
N ALA A 647 17.00 -37.92 -40.01
CA ALA A 647 16.13 -37.43 -38.95
C ALA A 647 16.89 -37.15 -37.63
N ARG A 648 17.85 -38.01 -37.26
CA ARG A 648 18.73 -37.80 -36.09
C ARG A 648 19.73 -36.66 -36.32
N GLN A 649 20.33 -36.59 -37.51
CA GLN A 649 21.27 -35.52 -37.86
C GLN A 649 20.55 -34.17 -37.88
N ALA A 650 19.43 -34.07 -38.59
CA ALA A 650 18.54 -32.92 -38.63
C ALA A 650 18.01 -32.51 -37.25
N SER A 651 17.70 -33.44 -36.33
CA SER A 651 17.30 -33.11 -34.95
C SER A 651 18.37 -32.29 -34.20
N ARG A 652 19.63 -32.73 -34.33
CA ARG A 652 20.80 -32.07 -33.75
C ARG A 652 21.14 -30.79 -34.51
N ASP A 653 21.10 -30.82 -35.83
CA ASP A 653 21.50 -29.70 -36.69
C ASP A 653 20.46 -28.58 -36.66
N ALA A 654 19.17 -28.90 -36.48
CA ALA A 654 18.11 -27.95 -36.15
C ALA A 654 18.26 -27.38 -34.74
N ALA A 655 18.69 -28.16 -33.74
CA ALA A 655 19.01 -27.60 -32.42
C ALA A 655 20.20 -26.62 -32.49
N ARG A 656 21.25 -26.97 -33.25
CA ARG A 656 22.40 -26.12 -33.54
C ARG A 656 22.02 -24.86 -34.33
N ILE A 657 21.14 -24.99 -35.31
CA ILE A 657 20.61 -23.85 -36.09
C ILE A 657 19.71 -22.97 -35.24
N TRP A 658 18.84 -23.53 -34.38
CA TRP A 658 18.04 -22.74 -33.45
C TRP A 658 18.93 -21.93 -32.51
N ALA A 659 19.99 -22.54 -31.96
CA ALA A 659 20.96 -21.85 -31.14
C ALA A 659 21.74 -20.76 -31.91
N LEU A 660 22.09 -21.01 -33.17
CA LEU A 660 22.75 -20.01 -34.04
C LEU A 660 21.80 -18.89 -34.49
N GLU A 661 20.52 -19.18 -34.72
CA GLU A 661 19.49 -18.21 -35.08
C GLU A 661 19.15 -17.31 -33.90
N GLU A 662 18.95 -17.88 -32.71
CA GLU A 662 18.64 -17.12 -31.49
C GLU A 662 19.86 -16.35 -31.00
N LEU A 663 21.08 -16.91 -31.13
CA LEU A 663 22.33 -16.17 -30.88
C LEU A 663 22.50 -15.03 -31.88
N LYS A 664 22.28 -15.25 -33.17
CA LYS A 664 22.31 -14.19 -34.20
C LYS A 664 21.19 -13.16 -34.01
N GLN A 665 20.03 -13.58 -33.53
CA GLN A 665 18.91 -12.68 -33.20
C GLN A 665 19.23 -11.85 -31.96
N GLY A 666 19.84 -12.44 -30.93
CA GLY A 666 20.37 -11.73 -29.77
C GLY A 666 21.50 -10.76 -30.15
N GLU A 667 22.45 -11.17 -30.99
CA GLU A 667 23.47 -10.30 -31.61
C GLU A 667 22.82 -9.16 -32.40
N SER A 668 21.76 -9.44 -33.16
CA SER A 668 21.05 -8.43 -33.96
C SER A 668 20.23 -7.47 -33.09
N LEU A 669 19.62 -7.93 -32.01
CA LEU A 669 18.91 -7.10 -31.03
C LEU A 669 19.90 -6.26 -30.21
N LEU A 670 21.06 -6.81 -29.89
CA LEU A 670 22.14 -6.08 -29.26
C LEU A 670 22.72 -5.03 -30.22
N ALA A 671 22.96 -5.38 -31.48
CA ALA A 671 23.41 -4.44 -32.51
C ALA A 671 22.39 -3.32 -32.77
N ASP A 672 21.09 -3.62 -32.78
CA ASP A 672 20.00 -2.64 -32.90
C ASP A 672 19.89 -1.73 -31.66
N SER A 673 20.09 -2.29 -30.46
CA SER A 673 20.20 -1.54 -29.20
C SER A 673 21.43 -0.62 -29.19
N ARG A 674 22.58 -1.11 -29.67
CA ARG A 674 23.79 -0.30 -29.89
C ARG A 674 23.55 0.80 -30.91
N GLN A 675 22.88 0.49 -32.03
CA GLN A 675 22.52 1.43 -33.08
C GLN A 675 21.53 2.51 -32.60
N SER A 676 20.66 2.22 -31.61
CA SER A 676 19.85 3.27 -30.98
C SER A 676 20.66 4.22 -30.10
N GLY A 677 21.86 3.81 -29.67
CA GLY A 677 22.71 4.54 -28.74
C GLY A 677 22.64 4.03 -27.30
N ALA A 678 22.12 2.82 -27.06
CA ALA A 678 22.12 2.20 -25.73
C ALA A 678 23.55 2.05 -25.16
N ASP A 679 24.59 1.89 -26.00
CA ASP A 679 26.01 1.93 -25.61
C ASP A 679 26.42 3.21 -24.85
N ILE A 680 25.67 4.32 -25.02
CA ILE A 680 25.98 5.63 -24.42
C ILE A 680 25.11 5.90 -23.18
N HIS A 681 23.95 5.23 -23.06
CA HIS A 681 22.90 5.60 -22.10
C HIS A 681 22.47 4.46 -21.18
N SER A 682 22.57 3.23 -21.64
CA SER A 682 22.15 2.00 -20.97
C SER A 682 23.33 1.03 -20.76
N VAL A 683 24.55 1.59 -20.69
CA VAL A 683 25.87 0.90 -20.77
C VAL A 683 25.92 -0.44 -20.04
N GLN A 684 25.46 -0.49 -18.78
CA GLN A 684 25.49 -1.71 -17.97
C GLN A 684 24.61 -2.82 -18.56
N MET A 685 23.39 -2.50 -18.99
CA MET A 685 22.43 -3.46 -19.54
C MET A 685 22.90 -4.01 -20.90
N VAL A 686 23.56 -3.17 -21.70
CA VAL A 686 24.22 -3.60 -22.94
C VAL A 686 25.39 -4.53 -22.63
N ARG A 687 26.20 -4.22 -21.60
CA ARG A 687 27.33 -5.07 -21.18
C ARG A 687 26.88 -6.42 -20.64
N GLU A 688 25.80 -6.45 -19.86
CA GLU A 688 25.18 -7.68 -19.33
C GLU A 688 24.66 -8.57 -20.48
N ALA A 689 24.00 -7.99 -21.50
CA ALA A 689 23.58 -8.73 -22.69
C ALA A 689 24.76 -9.21 -23.57
N ASP A 690 25.85 -8.45 -23.65
CA ASP A 690 27.09 -8.82 -24.35
C ASP A 690 27.84 -9.95 -23.62
N GLU A 691 27.83 -9.95 -22.29
CA GLU A 691 28.31 -11.05 -21.42
C GLU A 691 27.47 -12.32 -21.61
N ASP A 692 26.13 -12.22 -21.59
CA ASP A 692 25.23 -13.36 -21.82
C ASP A 692 25.39 -13.96 -23.24
N LEU A 693 25.53 -13.14 -24.29
CA LEU A 693 25.84 -13.64 -25.65
C LEU A 693 27.22 -14.28 -25.71
N THR A 694 28.21 -13.71 -25.05
CA THR A 694 29.55 -14.29 -24.96
C THR A 694 29.51 -15.65 -24.27
N GLN A 695 28.68 -15.81 -23.23
CA GLN A 695 28.46 -17.10 -22.57
C GLN A 695 27.69 -18.08 -23.49
N ALA A 696 26.64 -17.63 -24.19
CA ALA A 696 25.92 -18.44 -25.17
C ALA A 696 26.86 -18.98 -26.27
N GLY A 697 27.76 -18.14 -26.79
CA GLY A 697 28.79 -18.53 -27.75
C GLY A 697 29.80 -19.54 -27.20
N GLN A 698 30.20 -19.41 -25.93
CA GLN A 698 31.05 -20.41 -25.26
C GLN A 698 30.33 -21.77 -25.08
N VAL A 699 29.05 -21.75 -24.72
CA VAL A 699 28.23 -22.97 -24.59
C VAL A 699 28.00 -23.63 -25.95
N LEU A 700 27.80 -22.84 -27.01
CA LEU A 700 27.72 -23.34 -28.39
C LEU A 700 29.04 -23.95 -28.88
N ALA A 701 30.19 -23.31 -28.58
CA ALA A 701 31.51 -23.86 -28.88
C ALA A 701 31.78 -25.17 -28.11
N ALA A 702 31.29 -25.28 -26.86
CA ALA A 702 31.35 -26.53 -26.10
C ALA A 702 30.46 -27.63 -26.70
N ALA A 703 29.27 -27.29 -27.22
CA ALA A 703 28.41 -28.21 -27.94
C ALA A 703 29.08 -28.72 -29.25
N ASP A 704 29.72 -27.84 -30.01
CA ASP A 704 30.51 -28.21 -31.19
C ASP A 704 31.72 -29.09 -30.85
N ALA A 705 32.38 -28.87 -29.71
CA ALA A 705 33.45 -29.74 -29.23
C ALA A 705 32.94 -31.14 -28.85
N LEU A 706 31.77 -31.23 -28.19
CA LEU A 706 31.10 -32.50 -27.89
C LEU A 706 30.66 -33.22 -29.18
N LEU A 707 30.21 -32.48 -30.20
CA LEU A 707 29.91 -32.99 -31.53
C LEU A 707 31.15 -33.57 -32.22
N GLY A 708 32.30 -32.89 -32.14
CA GLY A 708 33.60 -33.40 -32.60
C GLY A 708 34.03 -34.70 -31.88
N GLN A 709 33.70 -34.82 -30.59
CA GLN A 709 33.88 -36.05 -29.80
C GLN A 709 32.81 -37.12 -30.06
N LYS A 710 31.87 -36.90 -30.99
CA LYS A 710 30.73 -37.79 -31.33
C LYS A 710 29.74 -38.02 -30.18
N LYS A 711 29.70 -37.12 -29.18
CA LYS A 711 28.75 -37.13 -28.05
C LYS A 711 27.44 -36.41 -28.42
N PHE A 712 26.72 -36.97 -29.39
CA PHE A 712 25.63 -36.26 -30.09
C PHE A 712 24.47 -35.78 -29.20
N GLU A 713 24.06 -36.55 -28.19
CA GLU A 713 22.97 -36.16 -27.27
C GLU A 713 23.43 -35.09 -26.24
N GLU A 714 24.68 -35.17 -25.75
CA GLU A 714 25.26 -34.14 -24.88
C GLU A 714 25.41 -32.79 -25.63
N ALA A 715 25.81 -32.85 -26.91
CA ALA A 715 25.85 -31.68 -27.78
C ALA A 715 24.44 -31.09 -28.01
N ARG A 716 23.42 -31.93 -28.27
CA ARG A 716 22.02 -31.50 -28.42
C ARG A 716 21.52 -30.73 -27.20
N ALA A 717 21.82 -31.22 -25.99
CA ALA A 717 21.45 -30.52 -24.76
C ALA A 717 22.16 -29.17 -24.62
N LYS A 718 23.46 -29.09 -24.94
CA LYS A 718 24.22 -27.82 -24.87
C LYS A 718 23.80 -26.78 -25.92
N TYR A 719 23.32 -27.17 -27.11
CA TYR A 719 22.73 -26.20 -28.04
C TYR A 719 21.46 -25.55 -27.46
N ILE A 720 20.62 -26.29 -26.73
CA ILE A 720 19.42 -25.73 -26.08
C ILE A 720 19.82 -24.74 -24.97
N GLU A 721 20.82 -25.07 -24.16
CA GLU A 721 21.37 -24.16 -23.14
C GLU A 721 21.94 -22.85 -23.74
N ALA A 722 22.64 -22.93 -24.88
CA ALA A 722 23.10 -21.75 -25.62
C ALA A 722 21.93 -20.90 -26.16
N LYS A 723 20.87 -21.56 -26.66
CA LYS A 723 19.64 -20.91 -27.14
C LYS A 723 18.91 -20.16 -26.03
N ASP A 724 18.84 -20.71 -24.81
CA ASP A 724 18.17 -20.05 -23.69
C ASP A 724 18.95 -18.80 -23.20
N LEU A 725 20.27 -18.87 -23.12
CA LEU A 725 21.13 -17.70 -22.82
C LEU A 725 21.02 -16.60 -23.89
N ALA A 726 20.96 -16.97 -25.17
CA ALA A 726 20.81 -16.02 -26.27
C ALA A 726 19.47 -15.24 -26.21
N VAL A 727 18.38 -15.90 -25.82
CA VAL A 727 17.09 -15.24 -25.60
C VAL A 727 17.13 -14.27 -24.41
N GLN A 728 17.75 -14.68 -23.29
CA GLN A 728 17.95 -13.80 -22.13
C GLN A 728 18.71 -12.52 -22.52
N ALA A 729 19.78 -12.66 -23.32
CA ALA A 729 20.53 -11.52 -23.83
C ALA A 729 19.69 -10.61 -24.74
N GLY A 730 18.86 -11.19 -25.62
CA GLY A 730 17.92 -10.45 -26.47
C GLY A 730 16.92 -9.63 -25.64
N GLU A 731 16.35 -10.19 -24.59
CA GLU A 731 15.48 -9.46 -23.65
C GLU A 731 16.23 -8.36 -22.88
N GLY A 732 17.51 -8.58 -22.56
CA GLY A 732 18.41 -7.55 -22.00
C GLY A 732 18.63 -6.39 -22.96
N ALA A 733 18.97 -6.69 -24.22
CA ALA A 733 19.20 -5.71 -25.28
C ALA A 733 17.96 -4.86 -25.60
N VAL A 734 16.77 -5.46 -25.65
CA VAL A 734 15.49 -4.75 -25.85
C VAL A 734 15.23 -3.78 -24.69
N ARG A 735 15.40 -4.21 -23.43
CA ARG A 735 15.27 -3.30 -22.27
C ARG A 735 16.31 -2.18 -22.30
N ALA A 736 17.54 -2.48 -22.71
CA ALA A 736 18.59 -1.46 -22.88
C ALA A 736 18.22 -0.41 -23.95
N LYS A 737 17.52 -0.81 -25.03
CA LYS A 737 17.02 0.08 -26.08
C LYS A 737 15.91 1.02 -25.59
N PHE A 738 14.96 0.52 -24.81
CA PHE A 738 13.80 1.31 -24.36
C PHE A 738 14.01 2.13 -23.08
N ARG A 739 15.10 1.90 -22.31
CA ARG A 739 15.40 2.53 -21.01
C ARG A 739 15.10 4.04 -20.88
N LEU A 740 15.36 4.85 -21.93
CA LEU A 740 15.05 6.30 -21.90
C LEU A 740 13.55 6.60 -21.94
N VAL A 741 12.76 5.78 -22.64
CA VAL A 741 11.30 5.86 -22.64
C VAL A 741 10.75 5.50 -21.26
N ASP A 742 11.30 4.45 -20.64
CA ASP A 742 10.91 4.00 -19.29
C ASP A 742 11.21 5.08 -18.23
N GLU A 743 12.36 5.76 -18.31
CA GLU A 743 12.68 6.94 -17.50
C GLU A 743 11.68 8.09 -17.71
N GLY A 744 11.23 8.30 -18.95
CA GLY A 744 10.16 9.26 -19.28
C GLY A 744 8.82 8.89 -18.67
N GLU A 745 8.42 7.62 -18.70
CA GLU A 745 7.16 7.16 -18.10
C GLU A 745 7.20 7.31 -16.58
N ALA A 746 8.29 6.89 -15.93
CA ALA A 746 8.48 7.03 -14.49
C ALA A 746 8.42 8.50 -14.03
N ALA A 747 9.08 9.42 -14.76
CA ALA A 747 9.03 10.84 -14.45
C ALA A 747 7.62 11.44 -14.63
N ILE A 748 6.86 11.02 -15.65
CA ILE A 748 5.46 11.43 -15.84
C ILE A 748 4.56 10.90 -14.72
N VAL A 749 4.79 9.67 -14.24
CA VAL A 749 4.06 9.10 -13.09
C VAL A 749 4.38 9.87 -11.80
N GLU A 750 5.63 10.29 -11.57
CA GLU A 750 5.95 11.21 -10.47
C GLU A 750 5.23 12.56 -10.65
N ALA A 751 5.26 13.14 -11.86
CA ALA A 751 4.57 14.39 -12.14
C ALA A 751 3.06 14.33 -11.88
N ARG A 752 2.40 13.20 -12.18
CA ARG A 752 0.99 12.96 -11.83
C ARG A 752 0.77 12.91 -10.32
N SER A 753 1.59 12.16 -9.58
CA SER A 753 1.40 11.95 -8.14
C SER A 753 1.51 13.24 -7.31
N TYR A 754 2.38 14.17 -7.71
CA TYR A 754 2.47 15.51 -7.09
C TYR A 754 1.52 16.54 -7.70
N GLN A 755 0.36 16.12 -8.21
CA GLN A 755 -0.71 16.97 -8.74
C GLN A 755 -0.36 17.76 -10.02
N GLY A 756 0.52 17.23 -10.89
CA GLY A 756 0.90 17.85 -12.16
C GLY A 756 -0.28 18.21 -13.06
N TRP A 757 -1.31 17.35 -13.11
CA TRP A 757 -2.57 17.68 -13.80
C TRP A 757 -3.27 18.92 -13.21
N ARG A 758 -3.17 19.19 -11.90
CA ARG A 758 -3.82 20.37 -11.31
C ARG A 758 -3.13 21.68 -11.68
N HIS A 759 -1.81 21.68 -11.63
CA HIS A 759 -1.02 22.91 -11.64
C HIS A 759 -0.35 23.20 -13.00
N GLN A 760 -0.21 22.19 -13.87
CA GLN A 760 0.54 22.26 -15.13
C GLN A 760 -0.11 21.37 -16.23
N LEU A 761 -1.46 21.35 -16.32
CA LEU A 761 -2.19 20.45 -17.23
C LEU A 761 -1.73 20.50 -18.70
N PRO A 762 -1.51 21.69 -19.31
CA PRO A 762 -1.05 21.77 -20.70
C PRO A 762 0.35 21.14 -20.87
N GLN A 763 1.29 21.54 -20.01
CA GLN A 763 2.68 21.06 -20.06
C GLN A 763 2.74 19.55 -19.86
N LEU A 764 2.00 18.99 -18.90
CA LEU A 764 1.97 17.55 -18.67
C LEU A 764 1.34 16.78 -19.85
N THR A 765 0.36 17.37 -20.54
CA THR A 765 -0.24 16.78 -21.74
C THR A 765 0.72 16.81 -22.93
N GLU A 766 1.45 17.91 -23.14
CA GLU A 766 2.55 17.97 -24.13
C GLU A 766 3.69 17.00 -23.80
N THR A 767 3.98 16.81 -22.52
CA THR A 767 5.01 15.90 -22.02
C THR A 767 4.67 14.44 -22.33
N ILE A 768 3.41 14.04 -22.14
CA ILE A 768 2.92 12.71 -22.53
C ILE A 768 2.94 12.55 -24.06
N LEU A 769 2.44 13.54 -24.81
CA LEU A 769 2.50 13.53 -26.29
C LEU A 769 3.93 13.44 -26.83
N ALA A 770 4.92 14.05 -26.17
CA ALA A 770 6.32 13.92 -26.54
C ALA A 770 6.85 12.49 -26.30
N LEU A 771 6.41 11.83 -25.22
CA LEU A 771 6.82 10.46 -24.91
C LEU A 771 6.13 9.42 -25.80
N ASP A 772 4.87 9.61 -26.16
CA ASP A 772 4.19 8.71 -27.10
C ASP A 772 4.79 8.87 -28.52
N ARG A 773 5.12 10.10 -28.94
CA ARG A 773 5.93 10.34 -30.15
C ARG A 773 7.34 9.76 -30.08
N SER A 774 7.94 9.66 -28.89
CA SER A 774 9.22 8.97 -28.69
C SER A 774 9.11 7.46 -28.96
N LYS A 775 8.00 6.83 -28.54
CA LYS A 775 7.68 5.43 -28.86
C LYS A 775 7.42 5.24 -30.35
N GLU A 776 6.66 6.14 -30.98
CA GLU A 776 6.42 6.15 -32.43
C GLU A 776 7.76 6.25 -33.21
N ALA A 777 8.64 7.17 -32.82
CA ALA A 777 9.97 7.33 -33.42
C ALA A 777 10.87 6.10 -33.20
N MET A 778 10.83 5.49 -32.01
CA MET A 778 11.57 4.25 -31.71
C MET A 778 11.09 3.08 -32.57
N ALA A 779 9.79 2.99 -32.86
CA ALA A 779 9.23 1.98 -33.77
C ALA A 779 9.54 2.27 -35.25
N ALA A 780 9.68 3.55 -35.63
CA ALA A 780 10.07 3.98 -36.98
C ALA A 780 11.57 3.90 -37.26
N GLY A 781 12.41 3.62 -36.26
CA GLY A 781 13.87 3.59 -36.39
C GLY A 781 14.57 4.94 -36.23
N ASP A 782 13.85 6.03 -35.95
CA ASP A 782 14.42 7.34 -35.66
C ASP A 782 14.82 7.43 -34.18
N TYR A 783 15.94 6.78 -33.88
CA TYR A 783 16.44 6.63 -32.52
C TYR A 783 16.96 7.93 -31.92
N GLU A 784 17.50 8.86 -32.72
CA GLU A 784 17.93 10.15 -32.20
C GLU A 784 16.72 11.01 -31.81
N LEU A 785 15.71 11.13 -32.68
CA LEU A 785 14.47 11.84 -32.34
C LEU A 785 13.78 11.19 -31.14
N SER A 786 13.70 9.85 -31.09
CA SER A 786 13.16 9.12 -29.96
C SER A 786 13.86 9.49 -28.64
N HIS A 787 15.20 9.45 -28.61
CA HIS A 787 15.99 9.76 -27.42
C HIS A 787 15.93 11.25 -27.03
N GLN A 788 15.88 12.17 -28.00
CA GLN A 788 15.66 13.59 -27.73
C GLN A 788 14.26 13.84 -27.12
N LEU A 789 13.22 13.20 -27.66
CA LEU A 789 11.84 13.32 -27.17
C LEU A 789 11.64 12.69 -25.78
N ALA A 790 12.18 11.49 -25.54
CA ALA A 790 12.11 10.83 -24.23
C ALA A 790 12.79 11.67 -23.14
N ARG A 791 14.00 12.19 -23.42
CA ARG A 791 14.72 13.08 -22.50
C ARG A 791 14.00 14.40 -22.27
N ARG A 792 13.40 14.98 -23.31
CA ARG A 792 12.55 16.16 -23.17
C ARG A 792 11.34 15.86 -22.27
N ALA A 793 10.70 14.70 -22.46
CA ALA A 793 9.57 14.30 -21.63
C ALA A 793 9.98 14.12 -20.15
N ALA A 794 11.06 13.39 -19.88
CA ALA A 794 11.58 13.22 -18.51
C ALA A 794 11.94 14.58 -17.86
N ALA A 795 12.70 15.43 -18.56
CA ALA A 795 13.14 16.72 -18.04
C ALA A 795 12.01 17.75 -17.88
N GLU A 796 10.95 17.70 -18.69
CA GLU A 796 9.76 18.55 -18.50
C GLU A 796 8.86 18.00 -17.38
N ALA A 797 8.73 16.67 -17.26
CA ALA A 797 8.06 16.03 -16.14
C ALA A 797 8.73 16.38 -14.80
N GLU A 798 10.06 16.35 -14.70
CA GLU A 798 10.79 16.81 -13.50
C GLU A 798 10.48 18.28 -13.13
N LYS A 799 10.40 19.18 -14.13
CA LYS A 799 10.01 20.59 -13.91
C LYS A 799 8.57 20.69 -13.42
N ILE A 800 7.66 19.91 -14.02
CA ILE A 800 6.24 19.86 -13.62
C ILE A 800 6.11 19.34 -12.18
N THR A 801 6.85 18.30 -11.82
CA THR A 801 6.96 17.80 -10.44
C THR A 801 7.44 18.90 -9.50
N ALA A 802 8.54 19.58 -9.83
CA ALA A 802 9.09 20.65 -8.99
C ALA A 802 8.13 21.85 -8.86
N ALA A 803 7.49 22.28 -9.95
CA ALA A 803 6.52 23.38 -9.96
C ALA A 803 5.25 23.03 -9.17
N SER A 804 4.77 21.79 -9.30
CA SER A 804 3.58 21.31 -8.59
C SER A 804 3.83 21.10 -7.11
N LYS A 805 5.00 20.53 -6.72
CA LYS A 805 5.49 20.51 -5.33
C LYS A 805 5.51 21.93 -4.72
N ASN A 806 6.07 22.91 -5.43
CA ASN A 806 6.07 24.31 -4.97
C ASN A 806 4.65 24.88 -4.81
N THR A 807 3.77 24.68 -5.79
CA THR A 807 2.40 25.22 -5.77
C THR A 807 1.55 24.56 -4.68
N ALA A 808 1.70 23.26 -4.45
CA ALA A 808 1.04 22.53 -3.38
C ALA A 808 1.54 22.99 -2.00
N PHE A 809 2.85 23.17 -1.82
CA PHE A 809 3.43 23.68 -0.58
C PHE A 809 2.92 25.09 -0.24
N HIS A 810 2.95 26.03 -1.21
CA HIS A 810 2.45 27.39 -0.98
C HIS A 810 0.94 27.42 -0.67
N LYS A 811 0.11 26.66 -1.40
CA LYS A 811 -1.33 26.56 -1.09
C LYS A 811 -1.61 25.95 0.29
N ARG A 812 -0.78 25.02 0.78
CA ARG A 812 -0.92 24.50 2.15
C ARG A 812 -0.45 25.51 3.20
N LEU A 813 0.60 26.29 2.93
CA LEU A 813 0.99 27.40 3.80
C LEU A 813 -0.12 28.47 3.92
N GLU A 814 -0.87 28.77 2.86
CA GLU A 814 -2.03 29.69 2.92
C GLU A 814 -3.14 29.17 3.86
N VAL A 815 -3.41 27.85 3.84
CA VAL A 815 -4.33 27.21 4.80
C VAL A 815 -3.81 27.34 6.23
N VAL A 816 -2.52 27.07 6.45
CA VAL A 816 -1.91 27.15 7.78
C VAL A 816 -1.83 28.59 8.30
N ASP A 817 -1.56 29.59 7.46
CA ASP A 817 -1.72 31.02 7.82
C ASP A 817 -3.14 31.34 8.27
N SER A 818 -4.16 30.80 7.56
CA SER A 818 -5.56 31.02 7.92
C SER A 818 -5.89 30.44 9.30
N LEU A 819 -5.29 29.29 9.67
CA LEU A 819 -5.39 28.66 10.98
C LEU A 819 -4.60 29.40 12.06
N VAL A 820 -3.40 29.93 11.78
CA VAL A 820 -2.67 30.83 12.70
C VAL A 820 -3.48 32.10 12.97
N ALA A 821 -4.09 32.67 11.92
CA ALA A 821 -4.97 33.83 12.03
C ALA A 821 -6.28 33.49 12.75
N GLU A 822 -6.81 32.27 12.62
CA GLU A 822 -7.96 31.79 13.39
C GLU A 822 -7.63 31.56 14.87
N ALA A 823 -6.59 30.79 15.20
CA ALA A 823 -6.11 30.60 16.57
C ALA A 823 -5.79 31.94 17.27
N THR A 824 -5.28 32.92 16.52
CA THR A 824 -5.09 34.29 17.00
C THR A 824 -6.43 35.00 17.31
N ARG A 825 -7.46 34.80 16.48
CA ARG A 825 -8.81 35.37 16.63
C ARG A 825 -9.65 34.67 17.70
N THR A 826 -9.53 33.35 17.87
CA THR A 826 -10.30 32.51 18.82
C THR A 826 -9.76 32.51 20.25
N GLY A 827 -8.65 33.22 20.49
CA GLY A 827 -8.15 33.52 21.84
C GLY A 827 -6.79 32.90 22.19
N GLY A 828 -6.18 32.11 21.31
CA GLY A 828 -4.85 31.52 21.52
C GLY A 828 -3.78 32.56 21.88
N ARG A 829 -3.83 33.76 21.28
CA ARG A 829 -2.95 34.89 21.64
C ARG A 829 -3.06 35.36 23.11
N TYR A 830 -4.14 35.03 23.82
CA TYR A 830 -4.35 35.39 25.22
C TYR A 830 -4.10 34.21 26.17
N TYR A 831 -4.54 33.00 25.81
CA TYR A 831 -4.50 31.84 26.70
C TYR A 831 -3.36 30.85 26.41
N GLN A 832 -2.83 30.84 25.19
CA GLN A 832 -1.70 30.00 24.76
C GLN A 832 -0.69 30.78 23.88
N PRO A 833 -0.20 31.97 24.30
CA PRO A 833 0.68 32.79 23.48
C PRO A 833 2.04 32.13 23.17
N GLY A 834 2.53 31.26 24.07
CA GLY A 834 3.80 30.53 23.89
C GLY A 834 3.75 29.53 22.71
N PRO A 835 2.89 28.50 22.76
CA PRO A 835 2.73 27.52 21.68
C PRO A 835 2.45 28.16 20.32
N LEU A 836 1.48 29.09 20.25
CA LEU A 836 1.13 29.80 19.01
C LEU A 836 2.32 30.57 18.41
N ALA A 837 3.16 31.17 19.26
CA ALA A 837 4.37 31.86 18.83
C ALA A 837 5.55 30.91 18.55
N SER A 838 5.48 29.62 18.88
CA SER A 838 6.47 28.63 18.42
C SER A 838 6.10 28.14 17.01
N LEU A 839 4.87 27.63 16.86
CA LEU A 839 4.32 27.12 15.60
C LEU A 839 4.46 28.13 14.45
N ALA A 840 4.20 29.42 14.70
CA ALA A 840 4.41 30.47 13.69
C ALA A 840 5.89 30.65 13.27
N ARG A 841 6.84 30.51 14.20
CA ARG A 841 8.29 30.58 13.90
C ARG A 841 8.82 29.29 13.25
N GLU A 842 8.21 28.15 13.52
CA GLU A 842 8.47 26.90 12.81
C GLU A 842 7.97 26.99 11.36
N LEU A 843 6.77 27.54 11.14
CA LEU A 843 6.21 27.83 9.81
C LEU A 843 7.10 28.77 8.98
N ASP A 844 7.59 29.85 9.58
CA ASP A 844 8.48 30.80 8.89
C ASP A 844 9.87 30.19 8.59
N ARG A 845 10.41 29.33 9.45
CA ARG A 845 11.63 28.56 9.14
C ARG A 845 11.43 27.59 7.97
N LEU A 846 10.29 26.91 7.92
CA LEU A 846 9.94 26.02 6.81
C LEU A 846 9.87 26.79 5.49
N ARG A 847 9.35 28.03 5.49
CA ARG A 847 9.36 28.91 4.30
C ARG A 847 10.77 29.21 3.78
N GLU A 848 11.70 29.57 4.67
CA GLU A 848 13.09 29.91 4.29
C GLU A 848 13.86 28.68 3.76
N GLN A 849 13.66 27.52 4.41
CA GLN A 849 14.37 26.28 4.13
C GLN A 849 13.77 25.46 2.98
N TYR A 850 12.51 25.71 2.60
CA TYR A 850 11.80 24.93 1.59
C TYR A 850 12.51 24.91 0.23
N ARG A 851 12.67 23.70 -0.33
CA ARG A 851 13.07 23.46 -1.72
C ARG A 851 12.23 22.30 -2.26
N SER A 852 12.00 22.21 -3.57
CA SER A 852 11.21 21.13 -4.18
C SER A 852 11.74 19.72 -3.86
N ARG A 853 13.06 19.55 -3.70
CA ARG A 853 13.69 18.29 -3.29
C ARG A 853 13.51 17.92 -1.81
N THR A 854 13.03 18.83 -0.98
CA THR A 854 12.70 18.58 0.44
C THR A 854 11.20 18.66 0.69
N PHE A 855 10.37 18.58 -0.36
CA PHE A 855 8.92 18.73 -0.29
C PHE A 855 8.28 17.80 0.74
N ASP A 856 8.56 16.50 0.71
CA ASP A 856 7.83 15.50 1.51
C ASP A 856 8.05 15.69 3.02
N SER A 857 9.31 15.86 3.44
CA SER A 857 9.66 16.13 4.84
C SER A 857 9.14 17.49 5.33
N ASN A 858 9.06 18.49 4.45
CA ASN A 858 8.45 19.79 4.79
C ASN A 858 6.91 19.70 4.83
N ALA A 859 6.29 18.88 3.98
CA ALA A 859 4.84 18.69 3.93
C ALA A 859 4.31 17.92 5.15
N GLU A 860 5.10 16.99 5.70
CA GLU A 860 4.85 16.31 6.97
C GLU A 860 4.92 17.30 8.14
N GLN A 861 5.98 18.12 8.24
CA GLN A 861 6.10 19.15 9.29
C GLN A 861 5.00 20.23 9.19
N VAL A 862 4.60 20.62 7.98
CA VAL A 862 3.43 21.51 7.78
C VAL A 862 2.13 20.84 8.24
N ALA A 863 1.96 19.54 8.05
CA ALA A 863 0.80 18.79 8.55
C ALA A 863 0.78 18.68 10.08
N GLU A 864 1.94 18.50 10.72
CA GLU A 864 2.07 18.52 12.18
C GLU A 864 1.70 19.90 12.76
N ILE A 865 2.19 20.99 12.16
CA ILE A 865 1.81 22.36 12.54
C ILE A 865 0.32 22.60 12.31
N GLU A 866 -0.24 22.14 11.20
CA GLU A 866 -1.67 22.23 10.88
C GLU A 866 -2.53 21.54 11.96
N ALA A 867 -2.18 20.31 12.34
CA ALA A 867 -2.86 19.55 13.39
C ALA A 867 -2.72 20.20 14.77
N HIS A 868 -1.54 20.71 15.13
CA HIS A 868 -1.32 21.42 16.40
C HIS A 868 -2.11 22.74 16.48
N LEU A 869 -2.29 23.46 15.37
CA LEU A 869 -3.13 24.66 15.31
C LEU A 869 -4.62 24.32 15.43
N GLN A 870 -5.10 23.29 14.73
CA GLN A 870 -6.49 22.81 14.85
C GLN A 870 -6.80 22.35 16.28
N GLY A 871 -5.97 21.48 16.86
CA GLY A 871 -6.12 21.03 18.24
C GLY A 871 -6.05 22.16 19.28
N MET A 872 -5.27 23.21 19.03
CA MET A 872 -5.28 24.43 19.86
C MET A 872 -6.60 25.19 19.77
N VAL A 873 -7.21 25.32 18.58
CA VAL A 873 -8.52 25.96 18.41
C VAL A 873 -9.61 25.15 19.12
N GLU A 874 -9.63 23.82 18.92
CA GLU A 874 -10.63 22.92 19.52
C GLU A 874 -10.53 22.81 21.04
N THR A 875 -9.31 22.78 21.59
CA THR A 875 -9.10 22.68 23.05
C THR A 875 -9.21 24.02 23.78
N MET A 876 -9.23 25.15 23.06
CA MET A 876 -9.33 26.50 23.65
C MET A 876 -10.45 26.66 24.69
N PRO A 877 -11.69 26.15 24.48
CA PRO A 877 -12.75 26.22 25.49
C PRO A 877 -12.43 25.43 26.76
N ASN A 878 -11.78 24.27 26.64
CA ASN A 878 -11.38 23.44 27.77
C ASN A 878 -10.25 24.10 28.59
N VAL A 879 -9.28 24.71 27.90
CA VAL A 879 -8.17 25.46 28.52
C VAL A 879 -8.71 26.66 29.32
N VAL A 880 -9.65 27.42 28.74
CA VAL A 880 -10.28 28.54 29.46
C VAL A 880 -11.18 28.06 30.60
N ALA A 881 -11.89 26.93 30.42
CA ALA A 881 -12.67 26.31 31.49
C ALA A 881 -11.79 25.82 32.65
N GLN A 882 -10.60 25.25 32.37
CA GLN A 882 -9.61 24.87 33.39
C GLN A 882 -9.07 26.08 34.14
N TRP A 883 -8.68 27.16 33.44
CA TRP A 883 -8.19 28.37 34.12
C TRP A 883 -9.26 29.03 34.98
N ILE A 884 -10.51 29.10 34.51
CA ILE A 884 -11.64 29.62 35.31
C ILE A 884 -11.97 28.67 36.47
N GLY A 885 -11.96 27.36 36.23
CA GLY A 885 -12.20 26.31 37.23
C GLY A 885 -11.19 26.39 38.37
N HIS A 886 -9.90 26.45 38.06
CA HIS A 886 -8.84 26.58 39.06
C HIS A 886 -8.98 27.85 39.92
N GLN A 887 -9.39 29.00 39.35
CA GLN A 887 -9.68 30.19 40.15
C GLN A 887 -10.98 30.06 40.97
N ARG A 888 -11.98 29.29 40.52
CA ARG A 888 -13.18 28.94 41.31
C ARG A 888 -12.84 28.01 42.47
N GLU A 889 -11.98 27.02 42.26
CA GLU A 889 -11.50 26.09 43.30
C GLU A 889 -10.74 26.85 44.38
N ARG A 890 -9.78 27.70 44.00
CA ARG A 890 -9.05 28.58 44.95
C ARG A 890 -10.00 29.48 45.73
N LEU A 891 -10.96 30.11 45.05
CA LEU A 891 -11.97 30.96 45.70
C LEU A 891 -12.88 30.16 46.64
N THR A 892 -13.23 28.92 46.29
CA THR A 892 -14.05 28.03 47.13
C THR A 892 -13.28 27.54 48.35
N ALA A 893 -11.97 27.27 48.23
CA ALA A 893 -11.11 26.93 49.36
C ALA A 893 -10.98 28.10 50.34
N ILE A 894 -10.86 29.33 49.83
CA ILE A 894 -10.93 30.56 50.63
C ILE A 894 -12.31 30.62 51.33
N GLU A 895 -13.42 30.49 50.60
CA GLU A 895 -14.80 30.52 51.15
C GLU A 895 -15.12 29.43 52.20
N GLN A 896 -14.41 28.30 52.17
CA GLN A 896 -14.53 27.22 53.17
C GLN A 896 -13.66 27.44 54.41
N SER A 897 -12.81 28.47 54.40
CA SER A 897 -11.94 28.86 55.51
C SER A 897 -12.65 29.85 56.44
N ASP A 898 -12.09 30.05 57.64
CA ASP A 898 -12.68 30.89 58.70
C ASP A 898 -12.38 32.40 58.47
N ILE A 899 -12.99 32.98 57.41
CA ILE A 899 -12.70 34.35 56.94
C ILE A 899 -13.46 35.43 57.74
N PRO A 900 -12.84 36.60 58.04
CA PRO A 900 -13.55 37.78 58.51
C PRO A 900 -14.64 38.28 57.51
N PRO A 901 -15.80 38.80 57.99
CA PRO A 901 -16.89 39.30 57.13
C PRO A 901 -16.52 40.45 56.17
N THR A 902 -15.35 41.08 56.34
CA THR A 902 -14.85 42.16 55.47
C THR A 902 -14.49 41.70 54.06
N PHE A 903 -14.35 40.40 53.82
CA PHE A 903 -13.95 39.84 52.52
C PHE A 903 -15.13 39.52 51.58
N GLU A 904 -16.36 39.51 52.07
CA GLU A 904 -17.57 39.20 51.28
C GLU A 904 -17.73 40.07 50.01
N PRO A 905 -17.39 41.38 50.00
CA PRO A 905 -17.41 42.18 48.78
C PRO A 905 -16.38 41.73 47.73
N GLN A 906 -15.17 41.33 48.18
CA GLN A 906 -14.09 40.86 47.30
C GLN A 906 -14.41 39.46 46.73
N ILE A 907 -15.01 38.57 47.52
CA ILE A 907 -15.55 37.28 47.07
C ILE A 907 -16.64 37.49 46.00
N SER A 908 -17.57 38.41 46.25
CA SER A 908 -18.63 38.76 45.30
C SER A 908 -18.08 39.37 44.00
N GLU A 909 -17.03 40.19 44.08
CA GLU A 909 -16.34 40.76 42.92
C GLU A 909 -15.55 39.71 42.12
N ALA A 910 -14.82 38.81 42.79
CA ALA A 910 -14.14 37.68 42.15
C ALA A 910 -15.13 36.76 41.41
N LYS A 911 -16.25 36.38 42.06
CA LYS A 911 -17.36 35.63 41.44
C LYS A 911 -17.91 36.33 40.19
N LYS A 912 -18.12 37.65 40.27
CA LYS A 912 -18.59 38.49 39.16
C LYS A 912 -17.59 38.51 37.99
N PHE A 913 -16.29 38.71 38.26
CA PHE A 913 -15.26 38.68 37.23
C PHE A 913 -15.11 37.29 36.57
N LEU A 914 -15.11 36.20 37.34
CA LEU A 914 -15.07 34.84 36.78
C LEU A 914 -16.31 34.52 35.93
N ARG A 915 -17.50 34.99 36.31
CA ARG A 915 -18.73 34.87 35.51
C ARG A 915 -18.66 35.70 34.22
N PHE A 916 -18.09 36.89 34.26
CA PHE A 916 -17.91 37.73 33.07
C PHE A 916 -16.78 37.22 32.16
N ALA A 917 -15.74 36.57 32.68
CA ALA A 917 -14.76 35.86 31.87
C ALA A 917 -15.44 34.76 31.04
N GLU A 918 -16.15 33.83 31.68
CA GLU A 918 -16.86 32.74 30.99
C GLU A 918 -17.88 33.27 29.97
N MET A 919 -18.62 34.33 30.32
CA MET A 919 -19.65 34.92 29.46
C MET A 919 -19.06 35.66 28.24
N ASP A 920 -17.97 36.41 28.40
CA ASP A 920 -17.32 37.08 27.27
C ASP A 920 -16.56 36.07 26.38
N PHE A 921 -16.02 34.97 26.93
CA PHE A 921 -15.46 33.88 26.12
C PHE A 921 -16.52 33.26 25.20
N LYS A 922 -17.67 32.85 25.77
CA LYS A 922 -18.83 32.30 25.05
C LYS A 922 -19.48 33.28 24.06
N ARG A 923 -19.04 34.55 24.05
CA ARG A 923 -19.49 35.61 23.13
C ARG A 923 -18.40 36.05 22.14
N GLY A 924 -17.29 35.32 22.03
CA GLY A 924 -16.17 35.65 21.13
C GLY A 924 -15.36 36.88 21.55
N LYS A 925 -15.52 37.38 22.78
CA LYS A 925 -14.89 38.61 23.29
C LYS A 925 -13.60 38.30 24.06
N TYR A 926 -12.76 37.44 23.48
CA TYR A 926 -11.61 36.81 24.13
C TYR A 926 -10.68 37.77 24.89
N ARG A 927 -10.39 38.96 24.34
CA ARG A 927 -9.60 39.99 25.04
C ARG A 927 -10.25 40.43 26.35
N ARG A 928 -11.57 40.67 26.37
CA ARG A 928 -12.31 41.08 27.59
C ARG A 928 -12.41 39.92 28.58
N SER A 929 -12.66 38.71 28.07
CA SER A 929 -12.65 37.49 28.87
C SER A 929 -11.32 37.32 29.63
N TYR A 930 -10.19 37.48 28.94
CA TYR A 930 -8.86 37.42 29.54
C TYR A 930 -8.65 38.53 30.58
N THR A 931 -9.02 39.78 30.27
CA THR A 931 -8.97 40.89 31.26
C THR A 931 -9.80 40.60 32.51
N ASN A 932 -11.02 40.07 32.36
CA ASN A 932 -11.88 39.68 33.48
C ASN A 932 -11.25 38.55 34.30
N LEU A 933 -10.64 37.55 33.66
CA LEU A 933 -9.96 36.44 34.35
C LEU A 933 -8.72 36.91 35.14
N ILE A 934 -7.92 37.81 34.57
CA ILE A 934 -6.75 38.39 35.27
C ILE A 934 -7.20 39.28 36.43
N ALA A 935 -8.31 40.03 36.28
CA ALA A 935 -8.91 40.78 37.39
C ALA A 935 -9.39 39.85 38.52
N ALA A 936 -10.14 38.78 38.19
CA ALA A 936 -10.54 37.77 39.15
C ALA A 936 -9.35 37.14 39.88
N ARG A 937 -8.33 36.69 39.13
CA ARG A 937 -7.11 36.11 39.70
C ARG A 937 -6.45 37.08 40.67
N ARG A 938 -6.33 38.37 40.34
CA ARG A 938 -5.71 39.37 41.22
C ARG A 938 -6.45 39.46 42.56
N VAL A 939 -7.78 39.49 42.55
CA VAL A 939 -8.59 39.52 43.79
C VAL A 939 -8.42 38.21 44.58
N VAL A 940 -8.37 37.05 43.92
CA VAL A 940 -8.11 35.75 44.57
C VAL A 940 -6.69 35.67 45.15
N ASP A 941 -5.67 36.17 44.45
CA ASP A 941 -4.28 36.23 44.91
C ASP A 941 -4.14 37.16 46.14
N GLU A 942 -4.86 38.30 46.16
CA GLU A 942 -4.92 39.24 47.28
C GLU A 942 -5.62 38.63 48.51
N MET A 943 -6.78 37.99 48.32
CA MET A 943 -7.50 37.31 49.40
C MET A 943 -6.71 36.14 49.99
N ALA A 944 -6.03 35.33 49.16
CA ALA A 944 -5.19 34.24 49.63
C ALA A 944 -3.99 34.74 50.48
N SER A 945 -3.36 35.85 50.07
CA SER A 945 -2.29 36.48 50.85
C SER A 945 -2.78 36.97 52.21
N ASN A 946 -3.95 37.61 52.23
CA ASN A 946 -4.54 38.14 53.47
C ASN A 946 -5.05 37.01 54.40
N GLN A 947 -5.54 35.90 53.85
CA GLN A 947 -5.90 34.70 54.63
C GLN A 947 -4.67 34.10 55.33
N ALA A 948 -3.57 33.92 54.60
CA ALA A 948 -2.32 33.41 55.17
C ALA A 948 -1.80 34.31 56.32
N GLU A 949 -1.99 35.63 56.21
CA GLU A 949 -1.66 36.58 57.28
C GLU A 949 -2.57 36.42 58.51
N VAL A 950 -3.88 36.18 58.33
CA VAL A 950 -4.82 35.92 59.43
C VAL A 950 -4.53 34.58 60.12
N GLU A 951 -4.25 33.52 59.37
CA GLU A 951 -3.91 32.19 59.91
C GLU A 951 -2.56 32.20 60.64
N TYR A 952 -1.57 32.91 60.09
CA TYR A 952 -0.30 33.12 60.75
C TYR A 952 -0.46 33.94 62.05
N HIS A 953 -1.27 35.01 62.04
CA HIS A 953 -1.60 35.76 63.25
C HIS A 953 -2.31 34.92 64.32
N ARG A 954 -3.22 34.00 63.92
CA ARG A 954 -3.87 33.06 64.84
C ARG A 954 -2.83 32.16 65.50
N SER A 955 -1.97 31.53 64.70
CA SER A 955 -0.87 30.67 65.14
C SER A 955 0.10 31.39 66.10
N VAL A 956 0.47 32.63 65.80
CA VAL A 956 1.38 33.44 66.65
C VAL A 956 0.73 33.78 68.00
N ARG A 957 -0.58 34.04 68.06
CA ARG A 957 -1.28 34.28 69.34
C ARG A 957 -1.30 33.02 70.20
N GLU A 958 -1.58 31.86 69.62
CA GLU A 958 -1.56 30.57 70.34
C GLU A 958 -0.15 30.29 70.92
N ILE A 959 0.91 30.56 70.15
CA ILE A 959 2.32 30.45 70.59
C ILE A 959 2.65 31.43 71.74
N LEU A 960 2.09 32.64 71.73
CA LEU A 960 2.23 33.62 72.82
C LEU A 960 1.44 33.23 74.07
N GLU A 961 0.28 32.60 73.91
CA GLU A 961 -0.56 32.11 75.01
C GLU A 961 0.06 30.87 75.67
N ASP A 962 0.58 29.91 74.88
CA ASP A 962 1.40 28.79 75.38
C ASP A 962 2.61 29.31 76.19
N LEU A 963 3.33 30.31 75.66
CA LEU A 963 4.48 30.92 76.33
C LEU A 963 4.07 31.60 77.64
N ASN A 964 2.92 32.28 77.66
CA ASN A 964 2.35 32.89 78.86
C ASN A 964 1.99 31.83 79.91
N GLN A 965 1.38 30.72 79.51
CA GLN A 965 1.03 29.62 80.40
C GLN A 965 2.28 28.92 80.94
N ALA A 966 3.30 28.69 80.10
CA ALA A 966 4.58 28.12 80.52
C ALA A 966 5.28 29.01 81.57
N MET A 967 5.31 30.33 81.37
CA MET A 967 5.83 31.26 82.37
C MET A 967 4.99 31.30 83.66
N THR A 968 3.67 31.14 83.55
CA THR A 968 2.74 31.18 84.71
C THR A 968 2.86 29.93 85.58
N ASP A 969 2.96 28.73 85.00
CA ASP A 969 3.21 27.51 85.78
C ASP A 969 4.63 27.49 86.41
N PHE A 970 5.58 28.21 85.80
CA PHE A 970 6.93 28.37 86.32
C PHE A 970 7.10 29.57 87.28
N ASP A 971 6.06 30.37 87.55
CA ASP A 971 6.19 31.67 88.23
C ASP A 971 6.75 31.59 89.66
N HIS A 972 6.71 30.42 90.32
CA HIS A 972 7.35 30.20 91.63
C HIS A 972 8.90 30.33 91.57
N PHE A 973 9.50 30.16 90.39
CA PHE A 973 10.91 30.46 90.11
C PHE A 973 11.14 31.86 89.53
N LEU A 974 10.09 32.56 89.06
CA LEU A 974 10.19 33.90 88.45
C LEU A 974 9.88 35.04 89.43
N SER A 975 9.17 34.75 90.52
CA SER A 975 8.74 35.69 91.56
C SER A 975 9.75 35.86 92.72
N LEU A 976 10.76 34.99 92.82
CA LEU A 976 11.85 35.11 93.80
C LEU A 976 12.86 36.18 93.37
N GLU A 977 13.37 37.00 94.30
CA GLU A 977 14.49 37.89 93.94
C GLU A 977 15.78 37.09 93.71
N PRO A 978 16.63 37.44 92.71
CA PRO A 978 17.97 36.89 92.55
C PRO A 978 18.81 36.89 93.83
N LYS A 979 18.63 37.90 94.69
CA LYS A 979 19.29 38.02 96.01
C LYS A 979 18.86 36.95 97.00
N MET A 980 17.58 36.53 96.98
CA MET A 980 17.08 35.45 97.83
C MET A 980 17.72 34.12 97.41
N LEU A 981 17.78 33.84 96.10
CA LEU A 981 18.48 32.67 95.58
C LEU A 981 19.98 32.67 95.92
N TRP A 982 20.67 33.82 95.83
CA TRP A 982 22.08 33.91 96.25
C TRP A 982 22.27 33.50 97.71
N GLY A 983 21.37 33.92 98.61
CA GLY A 983 21.34 33.49 100.01
C GLY A 983 21.15 31.98 100.17
N MET A 984 20.21 31.40 99.42
CA MET A 984 19.91 29.95 99.42
C MET A 984 21.05 29.06 98.87
N THR A 985 22.10 29.62 98.24
CA THR A 985 23.26 28.82 97.78
C THR A 985 24.31 28.54 98.86
N LYS A 986 24.10 28.97 100.12
CA LYS A 986 25.07 28.82 101.22
C LYS A 986 24.45 28.18 102.46
N GLY A 987 24.94 27.00 102.83
CA GLY A 987 24.67 26.40 104.13
C GLY A 987 25.35 27.15 105.29
N ALA A 988 24.95 26.84 106.52
CA ALA A 988 25.37 27.56 107.74
C ALA A 988 26.89 27.61 107.97
N TRP A 989 27.66 26.70 107.36
CA TRP A 989 29.12 26.60 107.46
C TRP A 989 29.86 26.97 106.16
N GLY A 990 29.15 27.59 105.18
CA GLY A 990 29.70 27.94 103.86
C GLY A 990 29.64 26.82 102.82
N GLU A 991 29.09 25.65 103.19
CA GLU A 991 28.89 24.51 102.31
C GLU A 991 27.87 24.80 101.19
N ARG A 992 28.01 24.09 100.06
CA ARG A 992 27.16 24.28 98.87
C ARG A 992 25.84 23.52 99.05
N GLN A 993 24.70 24.22 99.03
CA GLN A 993 23.37 23.60 99.12
C GLN A 993 22.69 23.42 97.76
N PHE A 994 21.85 22.39 97.67
CA PHE A 994 20.90 22.18 96.57
C PHE A 994 19.64 23.02 96.80
N ILE A 995 19.15 23.70 95.76
CA ILE A 995 17.94 24.53 95.84
C ILE A 995 16.75 23.75 95.28
N ALA A 996 15.89 23.24 96.18
CA ALA A 996 14.60 22.66 95.83
C ALA A 996 13.50 23.71 96.04
N ILE A 997 12.90 24.19 94.95
CA ILE A 997 11.73 25.09 94.97
C ILE A 997 10.53 24.30 94.46
N ALA A 998 9.46 24.27 95.25
CA ALA A 998 8.19 23.68 94.83
C ALA A 998 7.42 24.67 93.94
N GLY A 999 7.05 24.25 92.74
CA GLY A 999 6.26 25.00 91.77
C GLY A 999 5.39 24.06 90.93
N ARG A 1000 4.58 24.60 90.01
CA ARG A 1000 3.72 23.78 89.13
C ARG A 1000 4.45 23.15 87.94
N ALA A 1001 5.60 23.72 87.58
CA ALA A 1001 6.55 23.12 86.66
C ALA A 1001 7.97 23.20 87.27
N SER A 1002 8.74 22.14 87.11
CA SER A 1002 10.18 22.16 87.35
C SER A 1002 10.94 22.91 86.25
N PRO A 1003 12.20 23.31 86.47
CA PRO A 1003 13.01 23.95 85.44
C PRO A 1003 13.21 23.12 84.16
N ALA A 1004 13.23 21.79 84.28
CA ALA A 1004 13.33 20.88 83.14
C ALA A 1004 12.02 20.89 82.31
N GLU A 1005 10.86 20.74 82.97
CA GLU A 1005 9.55 20.81 82.31
C GLU A 1005 9.29 22.18 81.68
N PHE A 1006 9.76 23.26 82.30
CA PHE A 1006 9.71 24.60 81.71
C PHE A 1006 10.54 24.67 80.42
N ARG A 1007 11.76 24.13 80.42
CA ARG A 1007 12.59 24.03 79.21
C ARG A 1007 11.94 23.18 78.11
N GLU A 1008 11.38 22.02 78.45
CA GLU A 1008 10.69 21.15 77.48
C GLU A 1008 9.46 21.84 76.87
N ARG A 1009 8.70 22.60 77.66
CA ARG A 1009 7.60 23.44 77.14
C ARG A 1009 8.12 24.50 76.17
N ILE A 1010 9.20 25.23 76.49
CA ILE A 1010 9.78 26.22 75.57
C ILE A 1010 10.30 25.56 74.27
N ASP A 1011 10.96 24.40 74.35
CA ASP A 1011 11.42 23.66 73.18
C ASP A 1011 10.24 23.18 72.32
N SER A 1012 9.13 22.76 72.92
CA SER A 1012 7.88 22.43 72.22
C SER A 1012 7.25 23.65 71.51
N ILE A 1013 7.22 24.81 72.17
CA ILE A 1013 6.71 26.07 71.61
C ILE A 1013 7.59 26.55 70.44
N MET A 1014 8.91 26.33 70.51
CA MET A 1014 9.80 26.57 69.37
C MET A 1014 9.50 25.67 68.17
N VAL A 1015 9.17 24.40 68.38
CA VAL A 1015 8.76 23.49 67.29
C VAL A 1015 7.42 23.94 66.68
N LYS A 1016 6.45 24.41 67.50
CA LYS A 1016 5.21 25.03 66.98
C LYS A 1016 5.49 26.22 66.08
N LEU A 1017 6.39 27.14 66.48
CA LEU A 1017 6.77 28.28 65.65
C LEU A 1017 7.48 27.86 64.35
N GLN A 1018 8.35 26.85 64.40
CA GLN A 1018 9.02 26.33 63.20
C GLN A 1018 8.06 25.66 62.20
N ALA A 1019 6.92 25.14 62.66
CA ALA A 1019 5.87 24.60 61.81
C ALA A 1019 4.95 25.69 61.20
N ALA A 1020 4.89 26.88 61.80
CA ALA A 1020 4.06 27.99 61.34
C ALA A 1020 4.70 28.72 60.14
N GLN A 1021 4.16 28.52 58.95
CA GLN A 1021 4.62 29.20 57.74
C GLN A 1021 4.26 30.69 57.77
N ALA A 1022 5.28 31.56 57.80
CA ALA A 1022 5.07 33.00 57.75
C ALA A 1022 4.88 33.48 56.28
N PRO A 1023 3.84 34.27 55.98
CA PRO A 1023 3.75 34.98 54.72
C PRO A 1023 4.78 36.11 54.65
N VAL A 1024 5.11 36.56 53.43
CA VAL A 1024 6.16 37.56 53.15
C VAL A 1024 5.96 38.88 53.93
N SER A 1025 4.71 39.27 54.19
CA SER A 1025 4.36 40.45 55.00
C SER A 1025 4.75 40.33 56.48
N MET A 1026 4.96 39.11 56.98
CA MET A 1026 5.15 38.80 58.40
C MET A 1026 6.52 38.17 58.73
N GLU A 1027 7.44 38.07 57.77
CA GLU A 1027 8.81 37.54 58.00
C GLU A 1027 9.54 38.23 59.17
N MET A 1028 9.35 39.54 59.33
CA MET A 1028 9.95 40.32 60.42
C MET A 1028 9.41 39.89 61.79
N VAL A 1029 8.08 39.72 61.90
CA VAL A 1029 7.41 39.24 63.11
C VAL A 1029 7.80 37.79 63.41
N HIS A 1030 7.94 36.94 62.39
CA HIS A 1030 8.43 35.56 62.54
C HIS A 1030 9.87 35.51 63.09
N ARG A 1031 10.74 36.41 62.61
CA ARG A 1031 12.11 36.55 63.08
C ARG A 1031 12.16 37.02 64.53
N GLU A 1032 11.40 38.06 64.88
CA GLU A 1032 11.30 38.58 66.24
C GLU A 1032 10.75 37.55 67.24
N MET A 1033 9.70 36.82 66.86
CA MET A 1033 9.18 35.66 67.62
C MET A 1033 10.25 34.58 67.80
N THR A 1034 11.02 34.27 66.75
CA THR A 1034 12.09 33.27 66.79
C THR A 1034 13.21 33.67 67.76
N GLU A 1035 13.68 34.93 67.72
CA GLU A 1035 14.70 35.40 68.66
C GLU A 1035 14.17 35.47 70.09
N MET A 1036 12.93 35.92 70.31
CA MET A 1036 12.29 35.92 71.63
C MET A 1036 12.25 34.51 72.23
N LEU A 1037 11.83 33.49 71.46
CA LEU A 1037 11.81 32.11 71.97
C LEU A 1037 13.22 31.54 72.19
N ARG A 1038 14.24 31.94 71.41
CA ARG A 1038 15.64 31.60 71.71
C ARG A 1038 16.12 32.18 73.03
N VAL A 1039 15.76 33.44 73.35
CA VAL A 1039 16.08 34.04 74.66
C VAL A 1039 15.31 33.33 75.78
N ALA A 1040 14.04 32.95 75.56
CA ALA A 1040 13.27 32.15 76.52
C ALA A 1040 13.92 30.77 76.76
N ARG A 1041 14.42 30.12 75.72
CA ARG A 1041 15.15 28.85 75.81
C ARG A 1041 16.46 29.01 76.59
N PHE A 1042 17.20 30.09 76.32
CA PHE A 1042 18.43 30.40 77.06
C PHE A 1042 18.14 30.73 78.53
N ALA A 1043 17.05 31.43 78.83
CA ALA A 1043 16.57 31.61 80.20
C ALA A 1043 16.29 30.24 80.85
N ALA A 1044 15.48 29.40 80.21
CA ALA A 1044 15.11 28.07 80.71
C ALA A 1044 16.32 27.17 80.99
N ILE A 1045 17.34 27.15 80.11
CA ILE A 1045 18.60 26.40 80.34
C ILE A 1045 19.36 26.94 81.56
N ASN A 1046 19.34 28.26 81.82
CA ASN A 1046 19.98 28.82 83.02
C ASN A 1046 19.14 28.62 84.29
N TYR A 1047 17.80 28.54 84.18
CA TYR A 1047 16.92 28.08 85.26
C TYR A 1047 17.10 26.58 85.57
N GLU A 1048 17.32 25.74 84.57
CA GLU A 1048 17.63 24.30 84.72
C GLU A 1048 18.97 24.10 85.45
N ARG A 1049 19.99 24.91 85.11
CA ARG A 1049 21.27 24.96 85.84
C ARG A 1049 21.13 25.34 87.32
N LEU A 1050 19.99 25.87 87.77
CA LEU A 1050 19.76 26.11 89.20
C LEU A 1050 19.78 24.80 90.02
N LEU A 1051 19.36 23.69 89.39
CA LEU A 1051 19.34 22.36 90.01
C LEU A 1051 20.76 21.81 90.29
N VAL A 1052 21.79 22.31 89.61
CA VAL A 1052 23.19 21.86 89.72
C VAL A 1052 24.16 22.97 90.17
N LEU A 1053 23.64 24.04 90.79
CA LEU A 1053 24.46 25.15 91.32
C LEU A 1053 25.58 24.69 92.28
N SER A 1054 25.36 23.58 92.98
CA SER A 1054 26.33 22.93 93.87
C SER A 1054 27.62 22.49 93.17
N GLU A 1055 27.65 22.41 91.84
CA GLU A 1055 28.85 22.03 91.06
C GLU A 1055 29.74 23.25 90.76
N PHE A 1056 29.15 24.43 90.59
CA PHE A 1056 29.82 25.68 90.19
C PHE A 1056 30.45 26.46 91.37
N ASP A 1057 31.35 27.39 91.07
CA ASP A 1057 31.89 28.36 92.04
C ASP A 1057 30.90 29.52 92.34
N GLU A 1058 31.17 30.32 93.37
CA GLU A 1058 30.25 31.39 93.80
C GLU A 1058 30.06 32.51 92.74
N LYS A 1059 31.08 32.86 91.97
CA LYS A 1059 30.94 33.88 90.91
C LYS A 1059 30.05 33.34 89.80
N THR A 1060 30.34 32.12 89.32
CA THR A 1060 29.55 31.48 88.26
C THR A 1060 28.11 31.22 88.71
N ARG A 1061 27.86 30.81 89.96
CA ARG A 1061 26.49 30.71 90.51
C ARG A 1061 25.71 32.02 90.41
N ARG A 1062 26.30 33.13 90.85
CA ARG A 1062 25.66 34.46 90.77
C ARG A 1062 25.42 34.88 89.33
N GLU A 1063 26.37 34.63 88.43
CA GLU A 1063 26.21 34.91 87.00
C GLU A 1063 25.11 34.07 86.34
N ILE A 1064 24.98 32.77 86.65
CA ILE A 1064 23.90 31.91 86.13
C ILE A 1064 22.54 32.43 86.58
N ILE A 1065 22.39 32.72 87.88
CA ILE A 1065 21.15 33.27 88.44
C ILE A 1065 20.82 34.61 87.78
N GLN A 1066 21.75 35.56 87.72
CA GLN A 1066 21.48 36.87 87.11
C GLN A 1066 21.10 36.74 85.63
N LYS A 1067 21.84 35.94 84.85
CA LYS A 1067 21.55 35.72 83.41
C LYS A 1067 20.19 35.05 83.17
N ALA A 1068 19.72 34.18 84.07
CA ALA A 1068 18.38 33.58 83.95
C ALA A 1068 17.27 34.63 84.06
N TYR A 1069 17.36 35.51 85.07
CA TYR A 1069 16.36 36.55 85.32
C TYR A 1069 16.44 37.72 84.33
N ASP A 1070 17.64 38.14 83.92
CA ASP A 1070 17.82 39.15 82.87
C ASP A 1070 17.20 38.66 81.54
N SER A 1071 17.41 37.38 81.21
CA SER A 1071 16.88 36.78 79.97
C SER A 1071 15.35 36.65 80.00
N ILE A 1072 14.74 36.24 81.13
CA ILE A 1072 13.27 36.16 81.18
C ILE A 1072 12.61 37.55 81.23
N GLN A 1073 13.30 38.57 81.74
CA GLN A 1073 12.82 39.94 81.65
C GLN A 1073 12.94 40.51 80.23
N ASP A 1074 14.01 40.18 79.48
CA ASP A 1074 14.11 40.49 78.05
C ASP A 1074 12.98 39.81 77.25
N VAL A 1075 12.65 38.55 77.55
CA VAL A 1075 11.48 37.86 76.96
C VAL A 1075 10.17 38.56 77.27
N ARG A 1076 9.95 38.97 78.53
CA ARG A 1076 8.76 39.74 78.94
C ARG A 1076 8.67 41.08 78.20
N ASN A 1077 9.79 41.77 78.00
CA ASN A 1077 9.87 43.03 77.27
C ASN A 1077 9.56 42.83 75.77
N ARG A 1078 10.29 41.92 75.10
CA ARG A 1078 10.08 41.57 73.67
C ARG A 1078 8.66 41.13 73.39
N ARG A 1079 8.07 40.31 74.28
CA ARG A 1079 6.66 39.92 74.18
C ARG A 1079 5.74 41.13 74.22
N ALA A 1080 5.96 42.08 75.14
CA ALA A 1080 5.14 43.29 75.24
C ALA A 1080 5.37 44.29 74.08
N GLU A 1081 6.40 44.11 73.26
CA GLU A 1081 6.61 44.82 71.99
C GLU A 1081 5.93 44.08 70.82
N LEU A 1082 6.07 42.76 70.76
CA LEU A 1082 5.39 41.88 69.81
C LEU A 1082 3.85 41.95 69.94
N GLU A 1083 3.31 41.93 71.16
CA GLU A 1083 1.88 42.09 71.39
C GLU A 1083 1.36 43.46 70.91
N LYS A 1084 2.21 44.50 70.87
CA LYS A 1084 1.87 45.81 70.29
C LYS A 1084 1.97 45.84 68.77
N SER A 1085 2.92 45.11 68.16
CA SER A 1085 3.01 45.00 66.69
C SER A 1085 1.97 44.06 66.09
N LEU A 1086 1.46 43.11 66.89
CA LEU A 1086 0.37 42.18 66.57
C LEU A 1086 -1.05 42.75 66.82
N LEU A 1087 -1.17 43.96 67.39
CA LEU A 1087 -2.44 44.67 67.42
C LEU A 1087 -2.86 45.03 65.98
N PRO A 1088 -4.06 44.66 65.53
CA PRO A 1088 -4.44 44.81 64.14
C PRO A 1088 -4.54 46.28 63.75
N ARG A 1089 -3.94 46.65 62.60
CA ARG A 1089 -4.06 48.00 62.01
C ARG A 1089 -5.49 48.39 61.60
N SER A 1090 -6.46 47.49 61.74
CA SER A 1090 -7.85 47.58 61.26
C SER A 1090 -8.75 48.64 61.92
N VAL A 1091 -8.19 49.59 62.68
CA VAL A 1091 -8.93 50.70 63.31
C VAL A 1091 -8.32 52.08 62.95
N ALA A 1092 -7.08 52.13 62.45
CA ALA A 1092 -6.40 53.39 62.15
C ALA A 1092 -6.85 54.02 60.80
N THR A 1093 -7.31 53.20 59.84
CA THR A 1093 -7.58 53.62 58.46
C THR A 1093 -9.07 53.82 58.13
N GLN A 1094 -9.89 54.23 59.12
CA GLN A 1094 -11.27 54.68 58.91
C GLN A 1094 -11.48 56.19 59.18
N LYS A 1095 -10.39 56.96 59.23
CA LYS A 1095 -10.42 58.44 59.18
C LYS A 1095 -9.28 59.04 58.35
N ILE A 1096 -9.45 58.97 57.02
CA ILE A 1096 -9.20 60.04 56.03
C ILE A 1096 -10.04 59.66 54.79
#